data_AF-V9Y1H5-F1
#
_entry.id   AF-V9Y1H5-F1
#
_cell.length_a   1.000
_cell.length_b   1.000
_cell.length_c   1.000
_cell.angle_alpha   90.00
_cell.angle_beta   90.00
_cell.angle_gamma   90.00
#
_symmetry.space_group_name_H-M   'P 1'
#
loop_
_entity.id
_entity.type
_entity.pdbx_description
1 polymer ?
#
loop_
_entity_poly.entity_id
_entity_poly.type
_entity_poly.pdbx_seq_one_letter_code
_entity_poly.pdbx_strand_id
1 'polypeptide(L)'
;MSVFDLPRLHFRGVATTRLPTGPRNGLADLATNTALMADGEPFPVHRPPAEYHAHLDETGPRYDSAGSETPGGPFSAAKGRDFAGNGHFSINAQVVSTERVAGRPDTADPVVGRAVDFWGHYNEYLATTVNRARIFDVDPASDWTTTLMVGQVGFGRDGRSHDVGYMATGGVEGFSPPRWHATGRGCGHWQLGRSVVHQFVVTDDDLRWLDEAEVSPVARLLRQAGTGGLVVQFALDGQSAPQAPDQPSHWRLHGTIAPWRPEELRTYPAGRLLVPDRGTRNRMGNLTVAFSPGQVTLNMITAPAPAAAARDLELRTVRDDRLVARIPAMAYTEDAALTAGVVTVPGLLSEEDIAGDALRIVASDGVLLLQEQEINVQVDDASVFVEHPRSADDAEHDVEVAVRSFVRGRPAPVRDIAVRQFTNPAARPRGPVDAVVSLDADVIETDDRGHGRFSMRGKAAGTARLLLTAVPEPAGLDYDNDDELGFWSGAGYLNVRVLPDDWHLDDVEQAGFDLVYREVFAYYEHLFSFMDKEVFSLANRSRTETYAKLIWQMCDPQNRTKTYYMPPTRDLSEAKSRLLLKFLRTQQTPGHLLLPAETTVPVRNRIATRGRLVEVLREAALIELAVMLQYLYAAYSVPTYGAGAEYVRLGLWTPEQLQLACGDGGETLDEGIRSMLLGIAREEMIHFLLVNNIIMALGESFHVPRVDFGTINHALPVPLDFALERLGLGSVERFTQIEKPEHQVGDLRPRDGEPQAQRQEQGYASLSELYADIREALQQIPGLFLVEKGRGGGEHHLFLRESINHEHPDYQLEVDDLPSALYAIDVITEQGEGGVLDEEGVEDSHYTSFLLIGELLRKAPVTGPHGELWNPAYPVARNPSLNPASPAAEAVTDPDARTVMQIFNESYFLALQLMAQHFGERPDASLRRSDLMNAAIDVMAGLMRPLAELLVTLPSGRRGTTAGPSFELADVPAAISRPDVARRSIAMRLDDIAAQCAKCALVPARVGELSTFWADHFRAQAGGL
;
A
#
# COMPACT_ATOMS: atom_id res chain seq x y z
N MET A 1 37.02 5.52 3.28
CA MET A 1 35.66 5.78 2.74
C MET A 1 34.82 4.56 3.07
N SER A 2 33.52 4.64 3.34
CA SER A 2 32.59 5.78 3.23
C SER A 2 32.34 6.50 4.57
N VAL A 3 31.93 7.78 4.49
CA VAL A 3 30.88 8.33 5.35
C VAL A 3 30.01 9.22 4.46
N PHE A 4 29.34 8.52 3.55
CA PHE A 4 28.60 9.01 2.39
C PHE A 4 29.51 9.74 1.38
N ASP A 5 29.83 9.03 0.30
CA ASP A 5 30.64 9.53 -0.81
C ASP A 5 29.99 10.76 -1.49
N LEU A 6 30.73 11.40 -2.40
CA LEU A 6 30.20 12.51 -3.22
C LEU A 6 29.63 11.97 -4.54
N PRO A 7 28.59 12.61 -5.11
CA PRO A 7 27.90 13.78 -4.57
C PRO A 7 26.83 13.42 -3.53
N ARG A 8 26.30 14.42 -2.82
CA ARG A 8 25.23 14.25 -1.81
C ARG A 8 24.03 15.15 -2.11
N LEU A 9 22.84 14.68 -1.76
CA LEU A 9 21.63 15.50 -1.61
C LEU A 9 21.26 15.54 -0.13
N HIS A 10 21.02 16.72 0.42
CA HIS A 10 20.58 16.87 1.81
C HIS A 10 19.14 17.36 1.84
N PHE A 11 18.28 16.69 2.59
CA PHE A 11 16.84 16.97 2.64
C PHE A 11 16.36 17.23 4.06
N ARG A 12 15.29 18.03 4.16
CA ARG A 12 14.63 18.35 5.44
C ARG A 12 13.13 18.45 5.26
N GLY A 13 12.39 18.25 6.34
CA GLY A 13 10.95 18.31 6.33
C GLY A 13 10.29 18.05 7.68
N VAL A 14 9.02 17.65 7.60
CA VAL A 14 8.25 17.11 8.72
C VAL A 14 7.83 15.69 8.39
N ALA A 15 8.09 14.76 9.31
CA ALA A 15 7.55 13.40 9.22
C ALA A 15 6.31 13.27 10.11
N THR A 16 5.35 12.44 9.69
CA THR A 16 4.08 12.22 10.39
C THR A 16 3.85 10.73 10.61
N THR A 17 3.65 10.35 11.88
CA THR A 17 3.53 8.97 12.36
C THR A 17 2.17 8.71 13.00
N ARG A 18 1.52 7.60 12.62
CA ARG A 18 0.24 7.09 13.18
C ARG A 18 0.44 5.76 13.93
N LEU A 19 1.46 5.67 14.78
CA LEU A 19 1.80 4.45 15.51
C LEU A 19 0.74 4.14 16.59
N PRO A 20 0.07 2.97 16.57
CA PRO A 20 -0.84 2.56 17.66
C PRO A 20 -0.07 2.44 18.99
N THR A 21 -0.36 3.34 19.92
CA THR A 21 0.35 3.44 21.22
C THR A 21 -0.31 2.66 22.36
N GLY A 22 -1.54 2.18 22.20
CA GLY A 22 -2.25 1.36 23.21
C GLY A 22 -1.50 0.10 23.64
N PRO A 23 -0.99 -0.74 22.71
CA PRO A 23 -0.26 -1.97 23.05
C PRO A 23 1.01 -1.78 23.88
N ARG A 24 1.51 -0.54 24.04
CA ARG A 24 2.70 -0.21 24.83
C ARG A 24 2.49 -0.20 26.34
N ASN A 25 1.27 -0.48 26.79
CA ASN A 25 0.84 -0.40 28.18
C ASN A 25 1.27 -1.59 29.08
N GLY A 26 1.91 -2.63 28.52
CA GLY A 26 2.24 -3.87 29.25
C GLY A 26 1.05 -4.81 29.51
N LEU A 27 -0.12 -4.53 28.94
CA LEU A 27 -1.35 -5.32 29.04
C LEU A 27 -1.61 -6.16 27.76
N ALA A 28 -0.56 -6.48 27.02
CA ALA A 28 -0.60 -7.39 25.88
C ALA A 28 0.38 -8.54 26.10
N ASP A 29 -0.11 -9.78 26.12
CA ASP A 29 0.74 -10.97 26.13
C ASP A 29 1.03 -11.38 24.68
N LEU A 30 2.29 -11.16 24.24
CA LEU A 30 2.72 -11.42 22.87
C LEU A 30 3.03 -12.90 22.62
N ALA A 31 3.08 -13.73 23.66
CA ALA A 31 3.31 -15.18 23.53
C ALA A 31 2.02 -15.94 23.18
N THR A 32 0.86 -15.34 23.44
CA THR A 32 -0.47 -15.89 23.10
C THR A 32 -1.32 -14.96 22.23
N ASN A 33 -0.82 -13.77 21.89
CA ASN A 33 -1.60 -12.65 21.33
C ASN A 33 -2.91 -12.44 22.13
N THR A 34 -2.78 -12.09 23.42
CA THR A 34 -3.91 -11.90 24.34
C THR A 34 -3.91 -10.51 24.97
N ALA A 35 -5.07 -9.84 24.95
CA ALA A 35 -5.30 -8.57 25.65
C ALA A 35 -5.65 -8.84 27.13
N LEU A 36 -5.01 -8.12 28.06
CA LEU A 36 -5.11 -8.34 29.51
C LEU A 36 -5.79 -7.17 30.22
N MET A 37 -6.47 -7.48 31.32
CA MET A 37 -6.98 -6.48 32.27
C MET A 37 -5.88 -6.07 33.26
N ALA A 38 -6.10 -4.99 34.00
CA ALA A 38 -5.15 -4.44 34.98
C ALA A 38 -4.78 -5.37 36.17
N ASP A 39 -5.44 -6.52 36.31
CA ASP A 39 -5.13 -7.59 37.28
C ASP A 39 -4.26 -8.72 36.68
N GLY A 40 -3.97 -8.68 35.37
CA GLY A 40 -3.21 -9.69 34.65
C GLY A 40 -4.03 -10.85 34.10
N GLU A 41 -5.36 -10.84 34.22
CA GLU A 41 -6.24 -11.83 33.60
C GLU A 41 -6.68 -11.42 32.17
N PRO A 42 -6.95 -12.39 31.26
CA PRO A 42 -7.39 -12.10 29.90
C PRO A 42 -8.74 -11.37 29.86
N PHE A 43 -8.85 -10.40 28.95
CA PHE A 43 -10.15 -9.85 28.60
C PHE A 43 -11.01 -10.91 27.88
N PRO A 44 -12.28 -11.17 28.27
CA PRO A 44 -13.08 -12.23 27.65
C PRO A 44 -13.44 -11.93 26.18
N VAL A 45 -12.87 -12.74 25.27
CA VAL A 45 -12.97 -12.62 23.79
C VAL A 45 -14.38 -12.44 23.21
N HIS A 46 -15.43 -12.86 23.94
CA HIS A 46 -16.83 -12.75 23.53
C HIS A 46 -17.53 -11.45 23.97
N ARG A 47 -16.85 -10.56 24.70
CA ARG A 47 -17.38 -9.24 25.08
C ARG A 47 -17.10 -8.21 23.97
N PRO A 48 -17.92 -7.15 23.83
CA PRO A 48 -17.70 -6.10 22.85
C PRO A 48 -16.32 -5.41 23.05
N PRO A 49 -15.52 -5.19 21.99
CA PRO A 49 -14.21 -4.55 22.11
C PRO A 49 -14.24 -3.17 22.78
N ALA A 50 -15.33 -2.42 22.57
CA ALA A 50 -15.56 -1.12 23.21
C ALA A 50 -15.53 -1.15 24.75
N GLU A 51 -15.87 -2.28 25.38
CA GLU A 51 -15.78 -2.44 26.84
C GLU A 51 -14.32 -2.51 27.30
N TYR A 52 -13.42 -3.10 26.50
CA TYR A 52 -11.98 -3.08 26.76
C TYR A 52 -11.38 -1.70 26.45
N HIS A 53 -11.83 -1.05 25.37
CA HIS A 53 -11.41 0.33 25.05
C HIS A 53 -11.81 1.35 26.13
N ALA A 54 -12.89 1.09 26.87
CA ALA A 54 -13.28 1.84 28.07
C ALA A 54 -12.38 1.49 29.27
N HIS A 55 -12.14 0.20 29.53
CA HIS A 55 -11.21 -0.25 30.57
C HIS A 55 -9.81 0.39 30.44
N LEU A 56 -9.27 0.50 29.23
CA LEU A 56 -7.99 1.18 28.99
C LEU A 56 -8.07 2.71 29.22
N ASP A 57 -9.22 3.34 29.04
CA ASP A 57 -9.41 4.77 29.33
C ASP A 57 -9.42 5.04 30.85
N GLU A 58 -10.02 4.12 31.61
CA GLU A 58 -10.16 4.19 33.07
C GLU A 58 -8.92 3.69 33.84
N THR A 59 -8.00 2.97 33.18
CA THR A 59 -6.83 2.34 33.81
C THR A 59 -5.60 3.25 33.85
N GLY A 60 -5.04 3.43 35.04
CA GLY A 60 -3.76 4.10 35.27
C GLY A 60 -3.86 5.63 35.47
N PRO A 61 -2.71 6.32 35.62
CA PRO A 61 -2.67 7.77 35.69
C PRO A 61 -3.11 8.41 34.37
N ARG A 62 -3.56 9.67 34.44
CA ARG A 62 -3.93 10.48 33.27
C ARG A 62 -3.02 11.68 33.13
N TYR A 63 -2.82 12.13 31.89
CA TYR A 63 -1.84 13.15 31.53
C TYR A 63 -2.45 14.30 30.73
N ASP A 64 -1.83 15.47 30.83
CA ASP A 64 -2.07 16.61 29.94
C ASP A 64 -1.24 16.55 28.65
N SER A 65 -1.40 17.53 27.76
CA SER A 65 -0.61 17.65 26.53
C SER A 65 0.88 17.95 26.76
N ALA A 66 1.27 18.42 27.95
CA ALA A 66 2.68 18.59 28.33
C ALA A 66 3.32 17.29 28.86
N GLY A 67 2.52 16.26 29.16
CA GLY A 67 2.98 14.99 29.74
C GLY A 67 3.12 15.03 31.26
N SER A 68 2.40 15.94 31.92
CA SER A 68 2.30 16.07 33.37
C SER A 68 1.08 15.30 33.89
N GLU A 69 1.27 14.51 34.95
CA GLU A 69 0.17 13.76 35.57
C GLU A 69 -0.91 14.73 36.09
N THR A 70 -2.12 14.59 35.56
CA THR A 70 -3.23 15.53 35.75
C THR A 70 -4.54 14.75 35.90
N PRO A 71 -5.20 14.79 37.07
CA PRO A 71 -6.51 14.17 37.26
C PRO A 71 -7.55 14.72 36.27
N GLY A 72 -8.12 13.85 35.45
CA GLY A 72 -9.03 14.24 34.36
C GLY A 72 -8.34 14.78 33.10
N GLY A 73 -7.02 14.66 32.97
CA GLY A 73 -6.30 14.93 31.73
C GLY A 73 -6.79 14.03 30.58
N PRO A 74 -6.77 14.51 29.32
CA PRO A 74 -7.40 13.80 28.20
C PRO A 74 -6.76 12.44 27.91
N PHE A 75 -5.46 12.26 28.14
CA PHE A 75 -4.74 11.02 27.82
C PHE A 75 -4.72 10.06 29.02
N SER A 76 -4.88 8.76 28.76
CA SER A 76 -4.69 7.67 29.73
C SER A 76 -3.32 7.01 29.53
N ALA A 77 -2.66 6.62 30.61
CA ALA A 77 -1.45 5.81 30.56
C ALA A 77 -1.67 4.49 29.80
N ALA A 78 -2.75 3.76 30.11
CA ALA A 78 -3.01 2.43 29.53
C ALA A 78 -3.59 2.48 28.10
N LYS A 79 -4.12 3.64 27.65
CA LYS A 79 -4.65 3.81 26.29
C LYS A 79 -3.65 4.48 25.34
N GLY A 80 -2.65 5.18 25.87
CA GLY A 80 -1.68 5.93 25.09
C GLY A 80 -2.22 7.26 24.55
N ARG A 81 -1.61 7.74 23.47
CA ARG A 81 -1.90 9.04 22.83
C ARG A 81 -2.59 8.93 21.48
N ASP A 82 -2.31 7.86 20.74
CA ASP A 82 -2.92 7.53 19.45
C ASP A 82 -3.31 6.05 19.53
N PHE A 83 -4.58 5.76 19.82
CA PHE A 83 -5.17 4.43 19.95
C PHE A 83 -5.92 4.02 18.66
N ALA A 84 -6.27 5.01 17.83
CA ALA A 84 -6.66 4.87 16.43
C ALA A 84 -5.47 4.91 15.45
N GLY A 85 -4.23 4.75 15.93
CA GLY A 85 -3.04 4.71 15.10
C GLY A 85 -3.10 3.53 14.11
N ASN A 86 -3.09 3.85 12.81
CA ASN A 86 -3.21 2.89 11.70
C ASN A 86 -1.85 2.36 11.18
N GLY A 87 -0.75 2.73 11.84
CA GLY A 87 0.62 2.38 11.44
C GLY A 87 1.13 3.10 10.19
N HIS A 88 0.47 4.15 9.68
CA HIS A 88 1.02 4.94 8.56
C HIS A 88 2.21 5.80 8.98
N PHE A 89 3.18 5.86 8.09
CA PHE A 89 4.28 6.82 8.05
C PHE A 89 4.19 7.63 6.75
N SER A 90 4.54 8.91 6.84
CA SER A 90 4.58 9.82 5.69
C SER A 90 5.51 10.99 5.97
N ILE A 91 6.06 11.59 4.92
CA ILE A 91 6.92 12.77 5.02
C ILE A 91 6.40 13.89 4.12
N ASN A 92 6.68 15.12 4.51
CA ASN A 92 6.66 16.28 3.63
C ASN A 92 8.06 16.90 3.74
N ALA A 93 8.90 16.65 2.73
CA ALA A 93 10.32 17.00 2.75
C ALA A 93 10.79 17.50 1.39
N GLN A 94 11.83 18.32 1.40
CA GLN A 94 12.47 18.88 0.21
C GLN A 94 13.99 18.83 0.33
N VAL A 95 14.68 18.75 -0.81
CA VAL A 95 16.15 18.90 -0.87
C VAL A 95 16.51 20.36 -0.54
N VAL A 96 17.29 20.58 0.52
CA VAL A 96 17.70 21.91 0.99
C VAL A 96 19.08 22.34 0.51
N SER A 97 19.98 21.39 0.21
CA SER A 97 21.25 21.66 -0.47
C SER A 97 21.84 20.40 -1.10
N THR A 98 22.89 20.57 -1.89
CA THR A 98 23.65 19.48 -2.50
C THR A 98 25.14 19.63 -2.21
N GLU A 99 25.92 18.55 -2.16
CA GLU A 99 27.38 18.64 -2.12
C GLU A 99 28.02 17.95 -3.32
N ARG A 100 28.71 18.74 -4.15
CA ARG A 100 29.62 18.25 -5.21
C ARG A 100 31.09 18.27 -4.78
N VAL A 101 31.39 18.98 -3.69
CA VAL A 101 32.70 19.07 -3.04
C VAL A 101 32.45 19.08 -1.53
N ALA A 102 33.11 18.20 -0.78
CA ALA A 102 32.81 18.01 0.64
C ALA A 102 33.17 19.25 1.49
N GLY A 103 32.24 19.68 2.34
CA GLY A 103 32.29 20.92 3.11
C GLY A 103 31.87 22.16 2.31
N ARG A 104 31.08 21.99 1.23
CA ARG A 104 30.61 23.06 0.35
C ARG A 104 29.18 22.77 -0.14
N PRO A 105 28.16 22.93 0.72
CA PRO A 105 26.77 22.87 0.31
C PRO A 105 26.46 23.93 -0.75
N ASP A 106 25.78 23.50 -1.80
CA ASP A 106 25.35 24.28 -2.96
C ASP A 106 23.82 24.26 -3.04
N THR A 107 23.23 25.45 -3.01
CA THR A 107 21.78 25.68 -3.03
C THR A 107 21.26 26.14 -4.39
N ALA A 108 22.09 26.10 -5.44
CA ALA A 108 21.77 26.56 -6.79
C ALA A 108 21.57 25.43 -7.83
N ASP A 109 21.65 24.16 -7.41
CA ASP A 109 21.29 23.03 -8.28
C ASP A 109 19.76 22.92 -8.44
N PRO A 110 19.21 22.69 -9.66
CA PRO A 110 17.76 22.63 -9.90
C PRO A 110 16.94 21.59 -9.12
N VAL A 111 17.59 20.67 -8.40
CA VAL A 111 16.92 19.74 -7.45
C VAL A 111 16.59 20.41 -6.11
N VAL A 112 17.21 21.54 -5.77
CA VAL A 112 16.99 22.23 -4.48
C VAL A 112 15.60 22.88 -4.45
N GLY A 113 14.86 22.65 -3.37
CA GLY A 113 13.44 23.00 -3.22
C GLY A 113 12.47 21.92 -3.70
N ARG A 114 12.94 20.93 -4.49
CA ARG A 114 12.11 19.82 -4.96
C ARG A 114 11.90 18.76 -3.88
N ALA A 115 10.84 17.97 -4.03
CA ALA A 115 10.37 17.01 -3.03
C ALA A 115 11.33 15.82 -2.82
N VAL A 116 11.25 15.25 -1.62
CA VAL A 116 11.70 13.89 -1.28
C VAL A 116 10.52 13.18 -0.64
N ASP A 117 10.11 12.05 -1.20
CA ASP A 117 8.88 11.33 -0.84
C ASP A 117 9.18 9.88 -0.46
N PHE A 118 8.54 9.39 0.60
CA PHE A 118 8.61 8.00 1.04
C PHE A 118 7.23 7.34 0.92
N TRP A 119 7.16 6.34 0.05
CA TRP A 119 5.95 5.59 -0.29
C TRP A 119 6.02 4.16 0.27
N GLY A 120 4.88 3.50 0.31
CA GLY A 120 4.81 2.05 0.48
C GLY A 120 5.04 1.33 -0.86
N HIS A 121 5.20 0.01 -0.78
CA HIS A 121 5.19 -0.89 -1.92
C HIS A 121 3.88 -0.76 -2.69
N TYR A 122 3.96 -0.89 -4.02
CA TYR A 122 2.82 -1.23 -4.88
C TYR A 122 2.11 -2.49 -4.36
N ASN A 123 0.79 -2.59 -4.58
CA ASN A 123 -0.04 -3.72 -4.14
C ASN A 123 -0.64 -4.43 -5.36
N GLU A 124 0.04 -5.46 -5.82
CA GLU A 124 -0.29 -6.25 -7.03
C GLU A 124 -1.75 -6.73 -7.04
N TYR A 125 -2.32 -7.11 -5.89
CA TYR A 125 -3.70 -7.62 -5.77
C TYR A 125 -4.80 -6.56 -5.96
N LEU A 126 -4.47 -5.29 -5.78
CA LEU A 126 -5.41 -4.16 -5.84
C LEU A 126 -5.03 -3.12 -6.91
N ALA A 127 -3.81 -3.21 -7.45
CA ALA A 127 -3.17 -2.29 -8.40
C ALA A 127 -3.26 -0.83 -7.93
N THR A 128 -2.33 -0.40 -7.07
CA THR A 128 -2.51 0.84 -6.28
C THR A 128 -1.27 1.72 -6.16
N THR A 129 -1.42 3.01 -6.46
CA THR A 129 -0.47 4.09 -6.21
C THR A 129 -0.63 4.69 -4.80
N VAL A 130 0.19 5.68 -4.44
CA VAL A 130 0.09 6.52 -3.22
C VAL A 130 0.06 5.72 -1.91
N ASN A 131 0.62 4.51 -1.95
CA ASN A 131 0.75 3.64 -0.80
C ASN A 131 1.57 4.32 0.29
N ARG A 132 1.20 4.11 1.55
CA ARG A 132 1.90 4.71 2.68
C ARG A 132 2.93 3.74 3.24
N ALA A 133 4.13 4.29 3.49
CA ALA A 133 5.14 3.64 4.31
C ALA A 133 4.54 3.32 5.70
N ARG A 134 5.14 2.38 6.42
CA ARG A 134 4.64 1.93 7.73
C ARG A 134 5.59 2.28 8.88
N ILE A 135 4.99 2.44 10.05
CA ILE A 135 5.65 2.48 11.36
C ILE A 135 4.95 1.50 12.29
N PHE A 136 5.71 0.61 12.93
CA PHE A 136 5.19 -0.39 13.86
C PHE A 136 6.26 -0.73 14.91
N ASP A 137 5.83 -1.22 16.07
CA ASP A 137 6.74 -1.78 17.07
C ASP A 137 6.85 -3.30 16.86
N VAL A 138 8.08 -3.84 16.77
CA VAL A 138 8.29 -5.30 16.78
C VAL A 138 7.89 -5.85 18.17
N ASP A 139 8.25 -5.10 19.21
CA ASP A 139 7.87 -5.32 20.60
C ASP A 139 7.25 -4.03 21.17
N PRO A 140 5.91 -3.92 21.25
CA PRO A 140 5.26 -2.74 21.83
C PRO A 140 5.69 -2.40 23.26
N ALA A 141 6.19 -3.38 24.04
CA ALA A 141 6.74 -3.14 25.36
C ALA A 141 8.22 -2.69 25.34
N SER A 142 8.75 -2.28 24.18
CA SER A 142 10.12 -1.81 24.02
C SER A 142 10.25 -0.67 23.01
N ASP A 143 10.66 0.49 23.52
CA ASP A 143 10.83 1.73 22.76
C ASP A 143 11.99 1.68 21.74
N TRP A 144 12.78 0.60 21.74
CA TRP A 144 13.91 0.32 20.85
C TRP A 144 13.51 -0.47 19.59
N THR A 145 12.22 -0.72 19.39
CA THR A 145 11.72 -1.61 18.33
C THR A 145 10.75 -0.94 17.35
N THR A 146 10.59 0.38 17.47
CA THR A 146 9.80 1.20 16.56
C THR A 146 10.48 1.27 15.19
N THR A 147 10.10 0.34 14.34
CA THR A 147 10.70 0.10 13.03
C THR A 147 9.89 0.79 11.95
N LEU A 148 10.61 1.41 11.01
CA LEU A 148 10.04 2.01 9.81
C LEU A 148 10.13 1.01 8.66
N MET A 149 9.22 1.15 7.69
CA MET A 149 9.20 0.37 6.47
C MET A 149 8.72 1.25 5.32
N VAL A 150 9.68 1.73 4.54
CA VAL A 150 9.47 2.33 3.21
C VAL A 150 9.45 1.18 2.20
N GLY A 151 8.66 1.29 1.13
CA GLY A 151 8.69 0.33 0.02
C GLY A 151 9.16 0.94 -1.31
N GLN A 152 9.07 2.26 -1.43
CA GLN A 152 9.59 3.01 -2.58
C GLN A 152 9.97 4.41 -2.11
N VAL A 153 11.05 4.97 -2.64
CA VAL A 153 11.45 6.38 -2.44
C VAL A 153 11.46 7.09 -3.78
N GLY A 154 11.11 8.38 -3.78
CA GLY A 154 11.30 9.27 -4.93
C GLY A 154 11.92 10.60 -4.51
N PHE A 155 12.72 11.22 -5.38
CA PHE A 155 13.18 12.59 -5.18
C PHE A 155 13.18 13.42 -6.47
N GLY A 156 13.11 14.74 -6.33
CA GLY A 156 13.27 15.67 -7.44
C GLY A 156 11.98 16.02 -8.21
N ARG A 157 10.80 15.66 -7.69
CA ARG A 157 9.47 16.12 -8.16
C ARG A 157 9.19 17.56 -7.72
N ASP A 158 8.47 18.34 -8.53
CA ASP A 158 8.01 19.69 -8.16
C ASP A 158 6.51 19.84 -8.46
N GLY A 159 5.68 19.97 -7.42
CA GLY A 159 4.23 19.86 -7.55
C GLY A 159 3.77 18.42 -7.77
N ARG A 160 2.98 18.17 -8.82
CA ARG A 160 2.49 16.84 -9.22
C ARG A 160 3.49 16.22 -10.18
N SER A 161 3.73 14.90 -10.13
CA SER A 161 4.69 14.24 -11.04
C SER A 161 4.33 14.38 -12.52
N HIS A 162 3.04 14.52 -12.88
CA HIS A 162 2.61 14.81 -14.26
C HIS A 162 2.64 16.31 -14.64
N ASP A 163 3.05 17.21 -13.72
CA ASP A 163 3.45 18.59 -14.05
C ASP A 163 4.98 18.70 -14.19
N VAL A 164 5.73 18.10 -13.25
CA VAL A 164 7.21 17.97 -13.25
C VAL A 164 7.59 16.67 -12.53
N GLY A 165 8.19 15.73 -13.26
CA GLY A 165 8.50 14.38 -12.80
C GLY A 165 9.54 14.29 -11.68
N TYR A 166 9.64 13.10 -11.06
CA TYR A 166 10.77 12.77 -10.19
C TYR A 166 12.07 12.69 -11.01
N MET A 167 13.22 12.96 -10.38
CA MET A 167 14.52 12.71 -11.01
C MET A 167 14.93 11.23 -10.90
N ALA A 168 14.53 10.58 -9.80
CA ALA A 168 14.66 9.14 -9.62
C ALA A 168 13.58 8.62 -8.68
N THR A 169 13.20 7.37 -8.90
CA THR A 169 12.35 6.55 -8.03
C THR A 169 13.01 5.19 -7.84
N GLY A 170 12.68 4.47 -6.76
CA GLY A 170 13.14 3.09 -6.64
C GLY A 170 12.66 2.35 -5.40
N GLY A 171 12.69 1.03 -5.49
CA GLY A 171 12.25 0.10 -4.45
C GLY A 171 13.10 0.14 -3.19
N VAL A 172 12.51 -0.22 -2.05
CA VAL A 172 13.20 -0.29 -0.75
C VAL A 172 12.87 -1.61 -0.07
N GLU A 173 13.85 -2.52 0.00
CA GLU A 173 13.66 -3.84 0.58
C GLU A 173 13.82 -3.90 2.11
N GLY A 174 12.96 -4.72 2.72
CA GLY A 174 13.05 -5.11 4.13
C GLY A 174 12.59 -4.01 5.10
N PHE A 175 13.26 -3.95 6.25
CA PHE A 175 12.93 -3.00 7.31
C PHE A 175 14.01 -1.92 7.47
N SER A 176 13.60 -0.75 7.98
CA SER A 176 14.46 0.34 8.42
C SER A 176 14.45 0.40 9.96
N PRO A 177 15.12 -0.54 10.66
CA PRO A 177 15.13 -0.60 12.12
C PRO A 177 15.76 0.67 12.72
N PRO A 178 15.35 1.08 13.93
CA PRO A 178 15.97 2.21 14.61
C PRO A 178 17.39 1.84 15.05
N ARG A 179 18.36 2.73 14.82
CA ARG A 179 19.79 2.46 15.09
C ARG A 179 20.35 3.29 16.25
N TRP A 180 20.63 4.56 15.99
CA TRP A 180 21.15 5.45 17.02
C TRP A 180 19.98 6.15 17.69
N HIS A 181 19.89 5.99 19.00
CA HIS A 181 18.99 6.74 19.86
C HIS A 181 19.80 7.80 20.63
N ALA A 182 19.25 9.00 20.74
CA ALA A 182 19.76 10.06 21.60
C ALA A 182 18.63 10.64 22.45
N THR A 183 18.86 10.81 23.75
CA THR A 183 17.84 11.20 24.74
C THR A 183 18.19 12.54 25.39
N GLY A 184 17.33 13.53 25.21
CA GLY A 184 17.47 14.85 25.83
C GLY A 184 17.11 14.87 27.33
N ARG A 185 17.50 15.94 28.03
CA ARG A 185 16.93 16.25 29.35
C ARG A 185 15.62 17.00 29.17
N GLY A 186 14.55 16.54 29.82
CA GLY A 186 13.22 17.15 29.77
C GLY A 186 12.10 16.21 29.35
N CYS A 187 12.36 14.91 29.19
CA CYS A 187 11.34 13.90 28.94
C CYS A 187 10.35 13.81 30.13
N GLY A 188 9.18 14.47 29.98
CA GLY A 188 7.95 14.00 30.63
C GLY A 188 7.43 12.73 29.95
N HIS A 189 6.21 12.30 30.29
CA HIS A 189 5.63 11.03 29.82
C HIS A 189 5.66 10.85 28.28
N TRP A 190 5.65 11.94 27.51
CA TRP A 190 5.67 11.92 26.03
C TRP A 190 7.06 11.82 25.37
N GLN A 191 8.16 11.72 26.13
CA GLN A 191 9.55 11.56 25.63
C GLN A 191 9.99 12.57 24.54
N LEU A 192 9.43 13.79 24.53
CA LEU A 192 9.55 14.77 23.42
C LEU A 192 10.99 15.17 23.02
N GLY A 193 11.99 14.86 23.85
CA GLY A 193 13.41 15.12 23.60
C GLY A 193 14.20 13.96 23.00
N ARG A 194 13.55 12.95 22.42
CA ARG A 194 14.20 11.79 21.77
C ARG A 194 14.51 12.07 20.29
N SER A 195 15.67 11.61 19.83
CA SER A 195 16.06 11.52 18.42
C SER A 195 16.35 10.07 18.06
N VAL A 196 15.96 9.64 16.86
CA VAL A 196 16.18 8.28 16.34
C VAL A 196 16.70 8.34 14.90
N VAL A 197 17.74 7.58 14.58
CA VAL A 197 18.29 7.43 13.22
C VAL A 197 17.78 6.17 12.56
N HIS A 198 17.35 6.30 11.31
CA HIS A 198 17.00 5.21 10.41
C HIS A 198 17.83 5.33 9.12
N GLN A 199 18.04 4.19 8.45
CA GLN A 199 18.74 4.12 7.16
C GLN A 199 18.18 2.97 6.33
N PHE A 200 18.15 3.17 5.02
CA PHE A 200 17.92 2.11 4.03
C PHE A 200 18.72 2.39 2.74
N VAL A 201 18.67 1.45 1.80
CA VAL A 201 19.28 1.55 0.47
C VAL A 201 18.24 1.20 -0.59
N VAL A 202 18.32 1.88 -1.73
CA VAL A 202 17.76 1.45 -3.02
C VAL A 202 18.92 0.83 -3.79
N THR A 203 18.81 -0.41 -4.27
CA THR A 203 19.88 -1.02 -5.07
C THR A 203 19.96 -0.40 -6.46
N ASP A 204 21.06 -0.59 -7.20
CA ASP A 204 21.08 -0.16 -8.62
C ASP A 204 20.12 -0.98 -9.51
N ASP A 205 19.65 -2.16 -9.06
CA ASP A 205 18.66 -2.98 -9.77
C ASP A 205 17.22 -2.45 -9.55
N ASP A 206 16.94 -1.83 -8.39
CA ASP A 206 15.65 -1.24 -8.02
C ASP A 206 15.51 0.25 -8.41
N LEU A 207 16.59 0.90 -8.88
CA LEU A 207 16.70 2.36 -9.03
C LEU A 207 16.45 2.84 -10.47
N ARG A 208 15.27 3.44 -10.69
CA ARG A 208 14.91 4.07 -11.98
C ARG A 208 15.31 5.55 -11.98
N TRP A 209 15.96 5.98 -13.06
CA TRP A 209 16.32 7.39 -13.30
C TRP A 209 15.48 7.94 -14.45
N LEU A 210 14.69 8.97 -14.19
CA LEU A 210 13.73 9.54 -15.15
C LEU A 210 14.30 10.82 -15.80
N ASP A 211 13.60 11.34 -16.81
CA ASP A 211 14.08 12.44 -17.67
C ASP A 211 14.46 13.72 -16.91
N GLU A 212 13.72 14.10 -15.86
CA GLU A 212 14.06 15.25 -15.01
C GLU A 212 15.47 15.17 -14.39
N ALA A 213 16.08 13.98 -14.28
CA ALA A 213 17.46 13.83 -13.83
C ALA A 213 18.44 14.64 -14.67
N GLU A 214 18.21 14.79 -15.98
CA GLU A 214 19.10 15.57 -16.86
C GLU A 214 19.15 17.06 -16.49
N VAL A 215 18.09 17.58 -15.86
CA VAL A 215 18.01 18.98 -15.40
C VAL A 215 19.00 19.25 -14.26
N SER A 216 19.25 18.26 -13.38
CA SER A 216 20.19 18.40 -12.26
C SER A 216 21.60 17.89 -12.61
N PRO A 217 22.64 18.74 -12.52
CA PRO A 217 24.02 18.29 -12.49
C PRO A 217 24.34 17.27 -11.40
N VAL A 218 23.70 17.36 -10.22
CA VAL A 218 23.92 16.42 -9.11
C VAL A 218 23.23 15.08 -9.34
N ALA A 219 21.98 15.05 -9.83
CA ALA A 219 21.29 13.79 -10.16
C ALA A 219 22.09 12.95 -11.16
N ARG A 220 22.59 13.58 -12.25
CA ARG A 220 23.47 12.90 -13.21
C ARG A 220 24.79 12.41 -12.64
N LEU A 221 25.36 13.12 -11.65
CA LEU A 221 26.57 12.67 -10.97
C LEU A 221 26.30 11.51 -9.99
N LEU A 222 25.12 11.46 -9.35
CA LEU A 222 24.69 10.29 -8.58
C LEU A 222 24.54 9.06 -9.50
N ARG A 223 23.82 9.20 -10.63
CA ARG A 223 23.66 8.16 -11.66
C ARG A 223 24.99 7.65 -12.24
N GLN A 224 26.07 8.43 -12.13
CA GLN A 224 27.42 8.06 -12.57
C GLN A 224 28.35 7.55 -11.44
N ALA A 225 27.95 7.70 -10.17
CA ALA A 225 28.75 7.32 -9.01
C ALA A 225 28.34 5.95 -8.41
N GLY A 226 27.19 5.42 -8.82
CA GLY A 226 26.64 4.13 -8.40
C GLY A 226 27.51 2.94 -8.82
N THR A 227 27.68 2.00 -7.89
CA THR A 227 28.27 0.66 -8.09
C THR A 227 27.60 -0.34 -7.13
N GLY A 228 26.30 -0.18 -6.90
CA GLY A 228 25.48 -0.93 -5.96
C GLY A 228 24.20 -0.22 -5.47
N GLY A 229 23.99 1.08 -5.75
CA GLY A 229 22.77 1.80 -5.34
C GLY A 229 22.97 3.14 -4.62
N LEU A 230 21.89 3.64 -4.02
CA LEU A 230 21.83 4.87 -3.21
C LEU A 230 21.45 4.56 -1.75
N VAL A 231 22.17 5.15 -0.80
CA VAL A 231 21.83 5.10 0.64
C VAL A 231 21.06 6.35 1.05
N VAL A 232 19.97 6.14 1.79
CA VAL A 232 19.14 7.18 2.39
C VAL A 232 19.24 7.05 3.91
N GLN A 233 19.87 8.03 4.56
CA GLN A 233 19.91 8.12 6.02
C GLN A 233 19.14 9.34 6.49
N PHE A 234 18.35 9.19 7.55
CA PHE A 234 17.61 10.29 8.17
C PHE A 234 17.45 10.13 9.67
N ALA A 235 17.24 11.24 10.36
CA ALA A 235 16.83 11.28 11.75
C ALA A 235 15.41 11.82 11.90
N LEU A 236 14.68 11.25 12.85
CA LEU A 236 13.44 11.80 13.41
C LEU A 236 13.77 12.38 14.79
N ASP A 237 13.51 13.68 15.00
CA ASP A 237 13.72 14.34 16.30
C ASP A 237 12.55 15.28 16.66
N GLY A 238 12.54 15.73 17.93
CA GLY A 238 11.78 16.91 18.34
C GLY A 238 10.26 16.73 18.17
N GLN A 239 9.74 15.60 18.67
CA GLN A 239 8.35 15.22 18.48
C GLN A 239 7.38 16.29 19.00
N SER A 240 6.35 16.59 18.22
CA SER A 240 5.28 17.50 18.60
C SER A 240 4.51 16.97 19.83
N ALA A 241 4.33 17.81 20.85
CA ALA A 241 3.47 17.48 21.99
C ALA A 241 2.02 17.16 21.52
N PRO A 242 1.41 16.05 21.97
CA PRO A 242 0.09 15.63 21.49
C PRO A 242 -0.99 16.61 21.97
N GLN A 243 -1.80 17.14 21.05
CA GLN A 243 -2.82 18.15 21.37
C GLN A 243 -4.16 17.53 21.82
N ALA A 244 -4.51 16.37 21.27
CA ALA A 244 -5.67 15.57 21.65
C ALA A 244 -5.39 14.08 21.39
N PRO A 245 -6.16 13.14 21.97
CA PRO A 245 -6.08 11.72 21.64
C PRO A 245 -6.40 11.42 20.17
N ASP A 246 -5.90 10.30 19.67
CA ASP A 246 -6.11 9.79 18.29
C ASP A 246 -5.66 10.77 17.19
N GLN A 247 -4.68 11.63 17.48
CA GLN A 247 -4.06 12.56 16.54
C GLN A 247 -2.70 12.03 16.03
N PRO A 248 -2.35 12.28 14.74
CA PRO A 248 -1.01 12.00 14.24
C PRO A 248 0.06 12.74 15.05
N SER A 249 1.22 12.11 15.25
CA SER A 249 2.38 12.78 15.82
C SER A 249 3.32 13.27 14.72
N HIS A 250 3.81 14.50 14.85
CA HIS A 250 4.75 15.10 13.90
C HIS A 250 6.17 15.16 14.47
N TRP A 251 7.17 15.05 13.60
CA TRP A 251 8.59 15.04 13.92
C TRP A 251 9.36 15.96 12.99
N ARG A 252 10.46 16.56 13.46
CA ARG A 252 11.44 17.17 12.56
C ARG A 252 12.17 16.05 11.82
N LEU A 253 12.34 16.22 10.52
CA LEU A 253 13.06 15.30 9.64
C LEU A 253 14.25 16.02 9.01
N HIS A 254 15.43 15.40 9.06
CA HIS A 254 16.59 15.76 8.24
C HIS A 254 17.37 14.51 7.85
N GLY A 255 17.92 14.50 6.64
CA GLY A 255 18.62 13.35 6.09
C GLY A 255 19.48 13.66 4.87
N THR A 256 20.19 12.64 4.40
CA THR A 256 21.10 12.69 3.25
C THR A 256 20.85 11.49 2.33
N ILE A 257 20.87 11.74 1.01
CA ILE A 257 20.92 10.72 -0.04
C ILE A 257 22.32 10.79 -0.68
N ALA A 258 22.99 9.65 -0.84
CA ALA A 258 24.34 9.56 -1.41
C ALA A 258 24.58 8.19 -2.07
N PRO A 259 25.67 8.00 -2.84
CA PRO A 259 26.06 6.68 -3.35
C PRO A 259 26.32 5.70 -2.20
N TRP A 260 25.85 4.47 -2.36
CA TRP A 260 26.13 3.34 -1.46
C TRP A 260 27.20 2.42 -2.05
N ARG A 261 27.81 1.59 -1.20
CA ARG A 261 28.79 0.57 -1.58
C ARG A 261 28.41 -0.78 -0.96
N PRO A 262 28.45 -1.91 -1.69
CA PRO A 262 28.07 -3.23 -1.14
C PRO A 262 28.87 -3.72 0.07
N GLU A 263 30.05 -3.16 0.37
CA GLU A 263 30.79 -3.40 1.61
C GLU A 263 30.21 -2.68 2.86
N GLU A 264 29.40 -1.64 2.67
CA GLU A 264 28.64 -0.98 3.74
C GLU A 264 27.40 -1.79 4.15
N LEU A 265 26.79 -1.42 5.28
CA LEU A 265 25.49 -1.96 5.71
C LEU A 265 24.36 -1.14 5.06
N ARG A 266 23.27 -1.82 4.65
CA ARG A 266 22.06 -1.18 4.10
C ARG A 266 21.40 -0.25 5.13
N THR A 267 21.39 -0.65 6.40
CA THR A 267 20.55 -0.09 7.46
C THR A 267 21.33 0.45 8.67
N TYR A 268 22.67 0.50 8.62
CA TYR A 268 23.51 1.04 9.70
C TYR A 268 24.53 2.08 9.17
N PRO A 269 24.78 3.20 9.89
CA PRO A 269 25.71 4.24 9.43
C PRO A 269 27.16 3.76 9.24
N ALA A 270 27.73 4.01 8.06
CA ALA A 270 29.11 3.66 7.73
C ALA A 270 30.17 4.57 8.37
N GLY A 271 31.40 4.07 8.50
CA GLY A 271 32.58 4.81 9.00
C GLY A 271 33.09 4.33 10.38
N ARG A 272 34.06 5.06 10.94
CA ARG A 272 34.61 4.80 12.30
C ARG A 272 33.62 5.26 13.36
N LEU A 273 32.99 4.33 14.07
CA LEU A 273 31.96 4.59 15.08
C LEU A 273 32.57 5.16 16.37
N LEU A 274 32.13 6.36 16.77
CA LEU A 274 32.44 6.96 18.07
C LEU A 274 31.17 7.02 18.93
N VAL A 275 31.28 6.52 20.17
CA VAL A 275 30.19 6.35 21.15
C VAL A 275 30.49 7.11 22.45
N PRO A 276 29.48 7.46 23.26
CA PRO A 276 29.70 8.06 24.58
C PRO A 276 30.56 7.21 25.51
N ASP A 277 31.38 7.86 26.34
CA ASP A 277 32.23 7.18 27.32
C ASP A 277 31.41 6.58 28.48
N ARG A 278 31.59 5.27 28.72
CA ARG A 278 30.78 4.39 29.60
C ARG A 278 30.98 4.71 31.09
N GLY A 279 30.40 5.82 31.51
CA GLY A 279 30.53 6.39 32.86
C GLY A 279 30.22 7.90 32.90
N THR A 280 30.14 8.56 31.75
CA THR A 280 29.74 9.96 31.61
C THR A 280 28.31 10.06 31.06
N ARG A 281 27.42 10.80 31.75
CA ARG A 281 26.13 11.23 31.17
C ARG A 281 26.36 12.39 30.19
N ASN A 282 27.10 12.09 29.12
CA ASN A 282 27.51 13.04 28.09
C ASN A 282 26.32 13.42 27.18
N ARG A 283 26.39 14.59 26.55
CA ARG A 283 25.26 15.21 25.82
C ARG A 283 25.35 15.12 24.30
N MET A 284 26.17 14.22 23.77
CA MET A 284 26.41 14.06 22.35
C MET A 284 26.09 12.62 22.00
N GLY A 285 25.23 12.40 21.00
CA GLY A 285 24.92 11.06 20.50
C GLY A 285 26.07 10.49 19.67
N ASN A 286 25.87 9.27 19.19
CA ASN A 286 26.82 8.59 18.31
C ASN A 286 27.09 9.39 17.03
N LEU A 287 28.29 9.21 16.49
CA LEU A 287 28.67 9.68 15.16
C LEU A 287 29.63 8.69 14.50
N THR A 288 29.76 8.77 13.18
CA THR A 288 30.82 8.07 12.45
C THR A 288 31.78 9.05 11.76
N VAL A 289 33.03 8.64 11.58
CA VAL A 289 34.10 9.44 10.97
C VAL A 289 34.73 8.70 9.80
N ALA A 290 34.97 9.38 8.69
CA ALA A 290 35.82 8.86 7.61
C ALA A 290 36.80 9.92 7.09
N PHE A 291 37.86 9.40 6.46
CA PHE A 291 39.01 10.18 6.02
C PHE A 291 39.07 10.26 4.50
N SER A 292 39.54 11.41 4.02
CA SER A 292 39.82 11.71 2.61
C SER A 292 41.12 12.53 2.54
N PRO A 293 41.80 12.64 1.38
CA PRO A 293 43.06 13.36 1.28
C PRO A 293 42.97 14.83 1.76
N GLY A 294 43.52 15.12 2.95
CA GLY A 294 43.49 16.44 3.59
C GLY A 294 42.16 16.84 4.25
N GLN A 295 41.18 15.93 4.35
CA GLN A 295 39.86 16.20 4.95
C GLN A 295 39.40 15.07 5.87
N VAL A 296 38.61 15.44 6.88
CA VAL A 296 37.85 14.52 7.74
C VAL A 296 36.38 14.85 7.58
N THR A 297 35.55 13.85 7.29
CA THR A 297 34.09 14.00 7.35
C THR A 297 33.54 13.24 8.54
N LEU A 298 32.56 13.83 9.21
CA LEU A 298 31.84 13.27 10.34
C LEU A 298 30.34 13.23 10.01
N ASN A 299 29.70 12.09 10.23
CA ASN A 299 28.24 12.01 10.27
C ASN A 299 27.76 12.33 11.70
N MET A 300 27.40 13.58 11.93
CA MET A 300 26.98 14.12 13.22
C MET A 300 25.45 14.22 13.35
N ILE A 301 24.67 13.40 12.64
CA ILE A 301 23.20 13.54 12.48
C ILE A 301 22.39 13.60 13.80
N THR A 302 22.87 12.98 14.89
CA THR A 302 22.25 13.05 16.24
C THR A 302 22.86 14.10 17.18
N ALA A 303 23.93 14.76 16.76
CA ALA A 303 24.67 15.74 17.56
C ALA A 303 24.32 17.23 17.32
N PRO A 304 23.34 17.67 16.49
CA PRO A 304 23.03 19.09 16.39
C PRO A 304 22.55 19.70 17.72
N ALA A 305 23.38 20.56 18.29
CA ALA A 305 23.06 21.29 19.51
C ALA A 305 22.48 22.68 19.17
N PRO A 306 21.53 23.20 19.97
CA PRO A 306 21.15 24.61 19.91
C PRO A 306 22.41 25.48 20.06
N ALA A 307 22.51 26.59 19.32
CA ALA A 307 23.74 27.39 19.24
C ALA A 307 24.27 27.88 20.61
N ALA A 308 23.40 28.08 21.60
CA ALA A 308 23.77 28.44 22.97
C ALA A 308 24.43 27.31 23.80
N ALA A 309 24.49 26.08 23.27
CA ALA A 309 25.05 24.89 23.92
C ALA A 309 26.17 24.20 23.11
N ALA A 310 26.44 24.66 21.88
CA ALA A 310 27.54 24.17 21.07
C ALA A 310 28.90 24.75 21.52
N ARG A 311 29.99 24.04 21.22
CA ARG A 311 31.37 24.38 21.61
C ARG A 311 32.34 23.78 20.60
N ASP A 312 33.52 24.38 20.44
CA ASP A 312 34.52 23.84 19.52
C ASP A 312 34.99 22.46 20.02
N LEU A 313 35.14 21.51 19.09
CA LEU A 313 35.56 20.14 19.37
C LEU A 313 36.90 19.83 18.71
N GLU A 314 37.64 18.92 19.30
CA GLU A 314 38.89 18.39 18.76
C GLU A 314 38.76 16.86 18.60
N LEU A 315 38.92 16.38 17.37
CA LEU A 315 39.13 14.96 17.09
C LEU A 315 40.62 14.66 17.32
N ARG A 316 40.92 13.71 18.22
CA ARG A 316 42.29 13.39 18.66
C ARG A 316 42.51 11.87 18.66
N THR A 317 43.75 11.42 18.54
CA THR A 317 44.11 10.02 18.79
C THR A 317 44.04 9.69 20.29
N VAL A 318 43.93 8.41 20.63
CA VAL A 318 43.85 7.92 22.02
C VAL A 318 45.23 7.63 22.60
N ARG A 319 46.13 6.99 21.84
CA ARG A 319 47.43 6.51 22.34
C ARG A 319 48.45 7.62 22.56
N ASP A 320 48.49 8.62 21.69
CA ASP A 320 49.51 9.68 21.65
C ASP A 320 48.95 11.11 21.61
N ASP A 321 47.64 11.27 21.77
CA ASP A 321 46.91 12.55 21.88
C ASP A 321 47.19 13.58 20.77
N ARG A 322 47.47 13.11 19.56
CA ARG A 322 47.69 13.93 18.37
C ARG A 322 46.35 14.49 17.87
N LEU A 323 46.35 15.78 17.57
CA LEU A 323 45.18 16.47 16.99
C LEU A 323 45.00 16.05 15.52
N VAL A 324 43.86 15.43 15.22
CA VAL A 324 43.48 14.94 13.89
C VAL A 324 42.71 16.01 13.12
N ALA A 325 41.73 16.65 13.76
CA ALA A 325 40.93 17.72 13.18
C ALA A 325 40.32 18.64 14.24
N ARG A 326 39.95 19.87 13.84
CA ARG A 326 39.17 20.83 14.64
C ARG A 326 37.78 20.97 14.02
N ILE A 327 36.75 20.89 14.86
CA ILE A 327 35.34 20.98 14.45
C ILE A 327 34.75 22.23 15.14
N PRO A 328 34.58 23.34 14.42
CA PRO A 328 34.00 24.56 14.99
C PRO A 328 32.56 24.32 15.47
N ALA A 329 32.14 25.00 16.55
CA ALA A 329 30.76 24.95 17.06
C ALA A 329 29.73 25.18 15.94
N MET A 330 29.94 26.22 15.14
CA MET A 330 29.08 26.61 14.00
C MET A 330 28.94 25.54 12.90
N ALA A 331 29.85 24.57 12.84
CA ALA A 331 29.85 23.54 11.80
C ALA A 331 28.87 22.39 12.09
N TYR A 332 28.30 22.31 13.29
CA TYR A 332 27.33 21.28 13.68
C TYR A 332 26.11 21.82 14.47
N THR A 333 25.98 23.15 14.63
CA THR A 333 24.76 23.79 15.15
C THR A 333 23.58 23.70 14.19
N GLU A 334 22.38 24.10 14.62
CA GLU A 334 21.20 24.21 13.73
C GLU A 334 21.44 25.11 12.50
N ASP A 335 22.35 26.10 12.55
CA ASP A 335 22.75 26.89 11.36
C ASP A 335 23.52 26.07 10.30
N ALA A 336 24.11 24.92 10.67
CA ALA A 336 24.65 23.93 9.73
C ALA A 336 23.55 23.05 9.10
N ALA A 337 22.28 23.46 9.20
CA ALA A 337 21.11 22.73 8.73
C ALA A 337 21.21 22.18 7.30
N LEU A 338 21.93 22.87 6.42
CA LEU A 338 22.00 22.58 4.99
C LEU A 338 22.60 21.21 4.67
N THR A 339 23.50 20.67 5.49
CA THR A 339 24.14 19.36 5.27
C THR A 339 23.54 18.23 6.12
N ALA A 340 22.38 18.46 6.76
CA ALA A 340 21.66 17.48 7.57
C ALA A 340 22.51 16.76 8.65
N GLY A 341 23.57 17.41 9.15
CA GLY A 341 24.50 16.84 10.14
C GLY A 341 25.74 16.17 9.56
N VAL A 342 25.94 16.13 8.24
CA VAL A 342 27.23 15.74 7.63
C VAL A 342 28.19 16.93 7.69
N VAL A 343 29.36 16.75 8.31
CA VAL A 343 30.30 17.83 8.62
C VAL A 343 31.69 17.48 8.10
N THR A 344 32.18 18.21 7.09
CA THR A 344 33.56 18.05 6.58
C THR A 344 34.46 19.19 7.05
N VAL A 345 35.62 18.84 7.63
CA VAL A 345 36.64 19.78 8.13
C VAL A 345 38.04 19.42 7.62
N PRO A 346 39.01 20.35 7.62
CA PRO A 346 40.39 20.06 7.26
C PRO A 346 41.03 19.03 8.19
N GLY A 347 41.67 18.01 7.63
CA GLY A 347 42.47 17.02 8.36
C GLY A 347 43.91 17.50 8.53
N LEU A 348 44.44 17.40 9.76
CA LEU A 348 45.85 17.69 10.07
C LEU A 348 46.76 16.46 9.93
N LEU A 349 46.16 15.26 9.80
CA LEU A 349 46.81 13.96 9.68
C LEU A 349 46.13 13.15 8.57
N SER A 350 46.89 12.28 7.89
CA SER A 350 46.34 11.33 6.92
C SER A 350 45.67 10.14 7.61
N GLU A 351 45.00 9.27 6.84
CA GLU A 351 44.48 8.01 7.38
C GLU A 351 45.63 7.04 7.75
N GLU A 352 46.74 7.07 7.02
CA GLU A 352 47.95 6.26 7.31
C GLU A 352 48.59 6.65 8.66
N ASP A 353 48.63 7.96 8.95
CA ASP A 353 49.15 8.54 10.21
C ASP A 353 48.41 8.07 11.49
N ILE A 354 47.22 7.48 11.33
CA ILE A 354 46.30 7.08 12.42
C ILE A 354 45.73 5.66 12.27
N ALA A 355 46.11 4.90 11.25
CA ALA A 355 45.55 3.56 10.98
C ALA A 355 45.76 2.57 12.14
N GLY A 356 46.81 2.79 12.94
CA GLY A 356 47.16 2.02 14.13
C GLY A 356 46.51 2.47 15.44
N ASP A 357 45.73 3.57 15.45
CA ASP A 357 45.34 4.32 16.66
C ASP A 357 43.82 4.52 16.73
N ALA A 358 43.26 4.51 17.94
CA ALA A 358 41.85 4.79 18.18
C ALA A 358 41.59 6.30 18.23
N LEU A 359 40.36 6.71 17.95
CA LEU A 359 39.93 8.11 17.97
C LEU A 359 39.11 8.46 19.22
N ARG A 360 39.15 9.75 19.58
CA ARG A 360 38.27 10.35 20.58
C ARG A 360 37.92 11.79 20.22
N ILE A 361 36.76 12.24 20.65
CA ILE A 361 36.33 13.64 20.55
C ILE A 361 36.34 14.25 21.95
N VAL A 362 37.12 15.31 22.11
CA VAL A 362 37.13 16.16 23.30
C VAL A 362 36.56 17.53 22.95
N ALA A 363 35.86 18.16 23.90
CA ALA A 363 35.50 19.56 23.78
C ALA A 363 36.69 20.49 24.08
N SER A 364 36.60 21.75 23.65
CA SER A 364 37.61 22.79 23.92
C SER A 364 37.85 23.11 25.41
N ASP A 365 36.98 22.62 26.30
CA ASP A 365 37.14 22.66 27.77
C ASP A 365 37.90 21.45 28.34
N GLY A 366 38.33 20.52 27.49
CA GLY A 366 39.07 19.30 27.85
C GLY A 366 38.20 18.10 28.21
N VAL A 367 36.87 18.22 28.19
CA VAL A 367 35.96 17.12 28.52
C VAL A 367 35.90 16.11 27.36
N LEU A 368 36.23 14.85 27.62
CA LEU A 368 35.97 13.72 26.73
C LEU A 368 34.47 13.58 26.48
N LEU A 369 34.05 13.53 25.22
CA LEU A 369 32.64 13.39 24.83
C LEU A 369 32.34 11.99 24.32
N LEU A 370 33.16 11.54 23.36
CA LEU A 370 33.00 10.27 22.66
C LEU A 370 34.37 9.61 22.48
N GLN A 371 34.39 8.28 22.46
CA GLN A 371 35.55 7.46 22.11
C GLN A 371 35.16 6.44 21.05
N GLU A 372 36.11 6.07 20.20
CA GLU A 372 35.88 5.07 19.15
C GLU A 372 35.65 3.67 19.73
N GLN A 373 34.62 3.00 19.22
CA GLN A 373 34.45 1.56 19.41
C GLN A 373 35.22 0.83 18.30
N GLU A 374 36.48 0.49 18.57
CA GLU A 374 37.43 -0.01 17.56
C GLU A 374 36.96 -1.28 16.82
N ILE A 375 36.09 -2.08 17.43
CA ILE A 375 35.44 -3.24 16.83
C ILE A 375 33.93 -2.99 16.83
N ASN A 376 33.35 -2.77 15.65
CA ASN A 376 31.90 -2.68 15.46
C ASN A 376 31.41 -3.96 14.79
N VAL A 377 30.44 -4.65 15.40
CA VAL A 377 29.79 -5.84 14.84
C VAL A 377 28.30 -5.52 14.76
N GLN A 378 27.69 -5.72 13.58
CA GLN A 378 26.31 -5.37 13.31
C GLN A 378 25.67 -6.39 12.36
N VAL A 379 24.35 -6.35 12.24
CA VAL A 379 23.56 -7.06 11.22
C VAL A 379 22.69 -6.04 10.51
N ASP A 380 22.30 -6.28 9.25
CA ASP A 380 21.36 -5.39 8.57
C ASP A 380 19.93 -5.59 9.08
N ASP A 381 19.45 -6.83 9.11
CA ASP A 381 18.08 -7.14 9.50
C ASP A 381 17.93 -7.20 11.03
N ALA A 382 18.10 -6.06 11.69
CA ALA A 382 18.06 -5.89 13.14
C ALA A 382 16.64 -5.90 13.76
N SER A 383 15.67 -6.45 13.03
CA SER A 383 14.28 -6.63 13.43
C SER A 383 13.74 -7.87 12.74
N VAL A 384 13.73 -9.00 13.46
CA VAL A 384 13.45 -10.33 12.92
C VAL A 384 12.14 -10.87 13.49
N PHE A 385 11.31 -11.46 12.64
CA PHE A 385 10.14 -12.25 13.03
C PHE A 385 10.42 -13.72 12.71
N VAL A 386 10.11 -14.63 13.64
CA VAL A 386 10.36 -16.07 13.53
C VAL A 386 9.08 -16.81 13.90
N GLU A 387 8.66 -17.81 13.13
CA GLU A 387 7.54 -18.68 13.52
C GLU A 387 7.90 -19.56 14.72
N HIS A 388 6.90 -20.06 15.44
CA HIS A 388 7.14 -21.13 16.40
C HIS A 388 7.46 -22.44 15.65
N PRO A 389 8.46 -23.24 16.05
CA PRO A 389 8.70 -24.52 15.38
C PRO A 389 7.59 -25.52 15.68
N ARG A 390 7.27 -26.42 14.74
CA ARG A 390 6.25 -27.47 14.90
C ARG A 390 6.74 -28.63 15.78
N SER A 391 8.06 -28.77 15.92
CA SER A 391 8.72 -29.70 16.85
C SER A 391 10.13 -29.21 17.15
N ALA A 392 10.80 -29.72 18.20
CA ALA A 392 12.15 -29.27 18.57
C ALA A 392 13.19 -29.40 17.43
N ASP A 393 13.01 -30.40 16.56
CA ASP A 393 13.91 -30.68 15.42
C ASP A 393 13.48 -29.98 14.12
N ASP A 394 12.32 -29.30 14.09
CA ASP A 394 11.80 -28.59 12.92
C ASP A 394 12.67 -27.38 12.55
N ALA A 395 13.14 -27.35 11.31
CA ALA A 395 14.07 -26.37 10.76
C ALA A 395 13.46 -25.53 9.63
N GLU A 396 12.16 -25.71 9.31
CA GLU A 396 11.51 -25.05 8.16
C GLU A 396 11.49 -23.51 8.28
N HIS A 397 11.52 -23.01 9.53
CA HIS A 397 11.45 -21.59 9.88
C HIS A 397 12.74 -21.10 10.57
N ASP A 398 13.87 -21.78 10.37
CA ASP A 398 15.18 -21.33 10.84
C ASP A 398 15.64 -20.08 10.07
N VAL A 399 16.05 -19.03 10.77
CA VAL A 399 16.52 -17.77 10.16
C VAL A 399 18.04 -17.68 10.24
N GLU A 400 18.71 -17.68 9.09
CA GLU A 400 20.13 -17.33 8.97
C GLU A 400 20.30 -15.80 9.04
N VAL A 401 21.12 -15.32 9.96
CA VAL A 401 21.41 -13.88 10.15
C VAL A 401 22.81 -13.57 9.67
N ALA A 402 22.92 -12.71 8.66
CA ALA A 402 24.19 -12.21 8.14
C ALA A 402 24.81 -11.15 9.07
N VAL A 403 26.00 -11.43 9.58
CA VAL A 403 26.78 -10.58 10.49
C VAL A 403 27.91 -9.90 9.73
N ARG A 404 28.10 -8.60 9.99
CA ARG A 404 29.17 -7.77 9.40
C ARG A 404 30.03 -7.17 10.52
N SER A 405 31.34 -7.34 10.42
CA SER A 405 32.32 -6.85 11.39
C SER A 405 33.29 -5.86 10.76
N PHE A 406 33.58 -4.79 11.51
CA PHE A 406 34.42 -3.69 11.09
C PHE A 406 35.43 -3.37 12.18
N VAL A 407 36.72 -3.38 11.83
CA VAL A 407 37.80 -2.90 12.71
C VAL A 407 38.20 -1.50 12.25
N ARG A 408 38.01 -0.51 13.13
CA ARG A 408 38.24 0.92 12.85
C ARG A 408 37.58 1.37 11.54
N GLY A 409 36.30 1.03 11.38
CA GLY A 409 35.47 1.43 10.24
C GLY A 409 35.81 0.77 8.90
N ARG A 410 36.66 -0.28 8.88
CA ARG A 410 36.98 -1.08 7.70
C ARG A 410 36.54 -2.54 7.90
N PRO A 411 35.93 -3.22 6.91
CA PRO A 411 35.59 -4.63 7.03
C PRO A 411 36.84 -5.48 7.31
N ALA A 412 36.80 -6.34 8.34
CA ALA A 412 37.97 -7.10 8.80
C ALA A 412 37.56 -8.29 9.70
N PRO A 413 38.35 -9.38 9.74
CA PRO A 413 38.04 -10.56 10.54
C PRO A 413 38.07 -10.27 12.05
N VAL A 414 37.00 -10.66 12.72
CA VAL A 414 36.82 -10.62 14.18
C VAL A 414 36.43 -12.01 14.67
N ARG A 415 37.10 -12.48 15.72
CA ARG A 415 36.86 -13.76 16.39
C ARG A 415 36.20 -13.57 17.74
N ASP A 416 35.75 -14.68 18.32
CA ASP A 416 35.21 -14.75 19.68
C ASP A 416 34.03 -13.78 19.91
N ILE A 417 33.24 -13.55 18.85
CA ILE A 417 32.03 -12.71 18.91
C ILE A 417 30.97 -13.50 19.67
N ALA A 418 30.69 -13.11 20.92
CA ALA A 418 29.63 -13.71 21.70
C ALA A 418 28.26 -13.24 21.19
N VAL A 419 27.34 -14.20 21.03
CA VAL A 419 25.91 -13.97 20.82
C VAL A 419 25.22 -14.16 22.17
N ARG A 420 24.44 -13.17 22.62
CA ARG A 420 23.75 -13.18 23.93
C ARG A 420 22.31 -12.73 23.80
N GLN A 421 21.38 -13.49 24.35
CA GLN A 421 19.95 -13.17 24.30
C GLN A 421 19.44 -12.58 25.63
N PHE A 422 18.74 -11.46 25.54
CA PHE A 422 18.03 -10.81 26.64
C PHE A 422 16.54 -10.78 26.32
N THR A 423 15.74 -11.63 26.98
CA THR A 423 14.27 -11.69 26.79
C THR A 423 13.61 -10.47 27.42
N ASN A 424 12.62 -9.84 26.77
CA ASN A 424 11.85 -8.78 27.41
C ASN A 424 10.77 -9.39 28.33
N PRO A 425 10.82 -9.20 29.66
CA PRO A 425 9.78 -9.72 30.55
C PRO A 425 8.42 -9.05 30.33
N ALA A 426 8.39 -7.79 29.88
CA ALA A 426 7.15 -7.04 29.69
C ALA A 426 6.32 -7.50 28.48
N ALA A 427 6.92 -8.24 27.54
CA ALA A 427 6.25 -8.85 26.40
C ALA A 427 5.53 -10.17 26.72
N ARG A 428 5.82 -10.77 27.89
CA ARG A 428 5.26 -12.06 28.33
C ARG A 428 4.81 -12.03 29.81
N PRO A 429 3.90 -11.12 30.20
CA PRO A 429 3.55 -10.87 31.61
C PRO A 429 2.95 -12.08 32.34
N ARG A 430 2.48 -13.13 31.64
CA ARG A 430 1.90 -14.34 32.26
C ARG A 430 2.80 -15.58 32.25
N GLY A 431 4.00 -15.51 31.65
CA GLY A 431 4.85 -16.67 31.40
C GLY A 431 6.24 -16.60 32.05
N PRO A 432 6.98 -17.72 32.10
CA PRO A 432 8.39 -17.68 32.49
C PRO A 432 9.23 -16.92 31.46
N VAL A 433 10.24 -16.19 31.95
CA VAL A 433 11.18 -15.39 31.15
C VAL A 433 12.32 -16.28 30.65
N ASP A 434 11.95 -17.31 29.89
CA ASP A 434 12.88 -18.25 29.26
C ASP A 434 13.52 -17.68 27.98
N ALA A 435 14.43 -18.45 27.38
CA ALA A 435 15.01 -18.09 26.09
C ALA A 435 13.99 -18.27 24.94
N VAL A 436 13.66 -17.20 24.22
CA VAL A 436 12.68 -17.22 23.10
C VAL A 436 13.22 -17.88 21.84
N VAL A 437 14.53 -17.84 21.58
CA VAL A 437 15.16 -18.57 20.46
C VAL A 437 16.18 -19.61 20.93
N SER A 438 16.49 -20.55 20.05
CA SER A 438 17.69 -21.39 20.08
C SER A 438 18.69 -20.85 19.05
N LEU A 439 19.98 -20.86 19.37
CA LEU A 439 21.07 -20.48 18.47
C LEU A 439 21.86 -21.73 18.06
N ASP A 440 22.38 -21.76 16.84
CA ASP A 440 23.33 -22.81 16.42
C ASP A 440 24.74 -22.61 17.01
N ALA A 441 25.11 -21.36 17.33
CA ALA A 441 26.37 -21.00 17.98
C ALA A 441 26.23 -19.81 18.96
N ASP A 442 26.67 -20.02 20.20
CA ASP A 442 26.81 -18.94 21.22
C ASP A 442 28.01 -18.00 20.95
N VAL A 443 28.93 -18.42 20.08
CA VAL A 443 30.17 -17.70 19.73
C VAL A 443 30.47 -17.91 18.25
N ILE A 444 30.69 -16.82 17.52
CA ILE A 444 30.96 -16.84 16.06
C ILE A 444 32.27 -16.11 15.71
N GLU A 445 32.75 -16.34 14.48
CA GLU A 445 33.81 -15.55 13.86
C GLU A 445 33.36 -15.01 12.49
N THR A 446 34.15 -14.08 11.95
CA THR A 446 33.92 -13.41 10.66
C THR A 446 35.18 -13.53 9.79
N ASP A 447 34.98 -13.65 8.48
CA ASP A 447 36.04 -13.92 7.49
C ASP A 447 36.94 -12.72 7.21
N ASP A 448 37.90 -12.87 6.29
CA ASP A 448 38.83 -11.81 5.89
C ASP A 448 38.15 -10.54 5.29
N ARG A 449 36.85 -10.62 4.95
CA ARG A 449 36.00 -9.50 4.50
C ARG A 449 35.10 -8.96 5.62
N GLY A 450 35.20 -9.48 6.83
CA GLY A 450 34.30 -9.16 7.94
C GLY A 450 32.90 -9.75 7.79
N HIS A 451 32.72 -10.82 6.99
CA HIS A 451 31.43 -11.48 6.81
C HIS A 451 31.32 -12.71 7.71
N GLY A 452 30.19 -12.89 8.37
CA GLY A 452 29.87 -14.07 9.18
C GLY A 452 28.38 -14.33 9.23
N ARG A 453 27.98 -15.39 9.92
CA ARG A 453 26.57 -15.76 10.08
C ARG A 453 26.33 -16.66 11.27
N PHE A 454 25.09 -16.72 11.74
CA PHE A 454 24.55 -17.71 12.66
C PHE A 454 23.10 -18.01 12.29
N SER A 455 22.58 -19.13 12.77
CA SER A 455 21.19 -19.55 12.56
C SER A 455 20.42 -19.46 13.88
N MET A 456 19.18 -18.96 13.84
CA MET A 456 18.28 -19.00 14.98
C MET A 456 16.97 -19.72 14.67
N ARG A 457 16.47 -20.45 15.66
CA ARG A 457 15.17 -21.14 15.64
C ARG A 457 14.26 -20.58 16.73
N GLY A 458 12.96 -20.46 16.47
CA GLY A 458 11.98 -20.21 17.54
C GLY A 458 12.07 -21.28 18.65
N LYS A 459 11.78 -20.89 19.90
CA LYS A 459 11.84 -21.81 21.06
C LYS A 459 10.73 -21.56 22.07
N ALA A 460 10.35 -20.31 22.25
CA ALA A 460 9.15 -19.90 22.97
C ALA A 460 8.67 -18.57 22.41
N ALA A 461 7.36 -18.43 22.20
CA ALA A 461 6.76 -17.18 21.74
C ALA A 461 7.02 -16.02 22.71
N GLY A 462 7.26 -14.82 22.18
CA GLY A 462 7.70 -13.63 22.92
C GLY A 462 8.78 -12.85 22.17
N THR A 463 9.49 -11.94 22.86
CA THR A 463 10.49 -11.05 22.26
C THR A 463 11.82 -11.05 23.01
N ALA A 464 12.91 -10.76 22.30
CA ALA A 464 14.23 -10.57 22.89
C ALA A 464 15.11 -9.60 22.10
N ARG A 465 16.14 -9.09 22.76
CA ARG A 465 17.27 -8.40 22.14
C ARG A 465 18.47 -9.36 22.11
N LEU A 466 19.01 -9.63 20.94
CA LEU A 466 20.24 -10.38 20.74
C LEU A 466 21.40 -9.38 20.63
N LEU A 467 22.35 -9.45 21.57
CA LEU A 467 23.61 -8.72 21.56
C LEU A 467 24.66 -9.51 20.75
N LEU A 468 25.45 -8.79 19.96
CA LEU A 468 26.64 -9.27 19.27
C LEU A 468 27.84 -8.47 19.81
N THR A 469 28.76 -9.14 20.52
CA THR A 469 29.91 -8.45 21.13
C THR A 469 31.21 -9.24 21.07
N ALA A 470 32.28 -8.56 20.64
CA ALA A 470 33.67 -9.00 20.79
C ALA A 470 34.43 -8.16 21.85
N VAL A 471 33.71 -7.36 22.64
CA VAL A 471 34.25 -6.51 23.70
C VAL A 471 33.60 -6.85 25.06
N PRO A 472 34.26 -6.55 26.20
CA PRO A 472 33.71 -6.87 27.52
C PRO A 472 32.31 -6.27 27.75
N GLU A 473 31.39 -7.14 28.18
CA GLU A 473 30.04 -6.80 28.63
C GLU A 473 30.10 -5.96 29.92
N PRO A 474 29.22 -4.95 30.11
CA PRO A 474 29.10 -4.25 31.39
C PRO A 474 28.53 -5.17 32.47
N ALA A 475 29.01 -5.02 33.71
CA ALA A 475 28.59 -5.86 34.82
C ALA A 475 27.11 -5.61 35.19
N GLY A 476 26.29 -6.66 35.13
CA GLY A 476 24.84 -6.55 35.37
C GLY A 476 24.03 -6.11 34.14
N LEU A 477 24.54 -6.38 32.92
CA LEU A 477 23.76 -6.19 31.69
C LEU A 477 22.48 -7.04 31.72
N ASP A 478 21.36 -6.40 31.41
CA ASP A 478 20.02 -7.00 31.28
C ASP A 478 19.22 -6.22 30.21
N TYR A 479 17.92 -6.51 30.04
CA TYR A 479 17.02 -5.80 29.13
C TYR A 479 16.74 -4.35 29.61
N ASP A 480 17.66 -3.45 29.28
CA ASP A 480 17.51 -2.01 29.52
C ASP A 480 16.68 -1.36 28.38
N ASN A 481 15.47 -0.89 28.73
CA ASN A 481 14.59 -0.13 27.85
C ASN A 481 14.80 1.40 27.97
N ASP A 482 15.22 1.90 29.13
CA ASP A 482 15.21 3.34 29.43
C ASP A 482 16.59 4.01 29.16
N ASP A 483 17.55 3.23 28.65
CA ASP A 483 18.96 3.57 28.41
C ASP A 483 19.71 3.98 29.69
N GLU A 484 19.34 3.38 30.83
CA GLU A 484 20.00 3.65 32.12
C GLU A 484 21.49 3.29 32.08
N LEU A 485 21.87 2.29 31.28
CA LEU A 485 23.26 1.86 31.06
C LEU A 485 24.01 2.72 30.04
N GLY A 486 23.31 3.46 29.15
CA GLY A 486 23.92 4.23 28.06
C GLY A 486 24.75 3.37 27.09
N PHE A 487 24.41 2.08 26.97
CA PHE A 487 25.22 1.07 26.28
C PHE A 487 24.64 0.67 24.92
N TRP A 488 23.32 0.50 24.84
CA TRP A 488 22.67 -0.18 23.72
C TRP A 488 22.73 0.61 22.40
N SER A 489 22.63 1.94 22.46
CA SER A 489 22.72 2.80 21.26
C SER A 489 24.04 2.63 20.49
N GLY A 490 25.12 2.26 21.17
CA GLY A 490 26.44 1.99 20.57
C GLY A 490 26.77 0.50 20.37
N ALA A 491 25.90 -0.42 20.77
CA ALA A 491 26.17 -1.86 20.72
C ALA A 491 25.85 -2.48 19.36
N GLY A 492 26.35 -3.70 19.12
CA GLY A 492 25.86 -4.57 18.07
C GLY A 492 24.63 -5.31 18.56
N TYR A 493 23.44 -5.10 17.96
CA TYR A 493 22.25 -5.84 18.37
C TYR A 493 21.22 -6.01 17.25
N LEU A 494 20.32 -6.97 17.46
CA LEU A 494 19.06 -7.13 16.75
C LEU A 494 17.92 -7.43 17.72
N ASN A 495 16.70 -7.02 17.38
CA ASN A 495 15.50 -7.41 18.10
C ASN A 495 14.84 -8.59 17.36
N VAL A 496 14.40 -9.60 18.11
CA VAL A 496 13.68 -10.77 17.58
C VAL A 496 12.31 -10.92 18.24
N ARG A 497 11.29 -11.24 17.45
CA ARG A 497 9.98 -11.71 17.92
C ARG A 497 9.72 -13.12 17.42
N VAL A 498 9.39 -14.02 18.34
CA VAL A 498 8.92 -15.37 18.03
C VAL A 498 7.40 -15.38 18.16
N LEU A 499 6.70 -15.83 17.11
CA LEU A 499 5.24 -15.82 17.03
C LEU A 499 4.60 -16.94 17.88
N PRO A 500 3.29 -16.86 18.20
CA PRO A 500 2.59 -17.87 19.00
C PRO A 500 2.53 -19.26 18.36
N ASP A 501 2.42 -20.30 19.20
CA ASP A 501 2.25 -21.71 18.77
C ASP A 501 0.80 -22.00 18.35
N ASP A 502 0.51 -21.76 17.08
CA ASP A 502 -0.84 -21.81 16.51
C ASP A 502 -1.09 -23.02 15.58
N TRP A 503 -0.13 -23.95 15.46
CA TRP A 503 -0.19 -25.05 14.47
C TRP A 503 -1.40 -25.98 14.61
N HIS A 504 -2.03 -26.02 15.79
CA HIS A 504 -3.28 -26.73 16.04
C HIS A 504 -4.48 -26.27 15.16
N LEU A 505 -4.36 -25.12 14.48
CA LEU A 505 -5.35 -24.61 13.52
C LEU A 505 -5.26 -25.26 12.14
N ASP A 506 -4.18 -25.98 11.83
CA ASP A 506 -4.03 -26.71 10.56
C ASP A 506 -4.97 -27.91 10.47
N ASP A 507 -5.28 -28.56 11.59
CA ASP A 507 -6.21 -29.71 11.67
C ASP A 507 -7.70 -29.34 11.45
N VAL A 508 -8.03 -28.04 11.37
CA VAL A 508 -9.40 -27.56 11.13
C VAL A 508 -9.82 -27.78 9.67
N GLU A 509 -10.80 -28.65 9.40
CA GLU A 509 -11.29 -28.93 8.04
C GLU A 509 -12.04 -27.75 7.39
N GLN A 510 -12.87 -27.02 8.15
CA GLN A 510 -13.67 -25.88 7.67
C GLN A 510 -13.66 -24.75 8.70
N ALA A 511 -13.48 -23.51 8.23
CA ALA A 511 -13.43 -22.32 9.08
C ALA A 511 -14.70 -21.47 8.89
N GLY A 512 -15.50 -21.35 9.95
CA GLY A 512 -16.62 -20.42 10.04
C GLY A 512 -16.26 -19.13 10.79
N PHE A 513 -17.03 -18.06 10.60
CA PHE A 513 -16.77 -16.73 11.17
C PHE A 513 -16.43 -16.76 12.67
N ASP A 514 -17.22 -17.46 13.49
CA ASP A 514 -17.07 -17.48 14.96
C ASP A 514 -15.73 -18.08 15.42
N LEU A 515 -15.14 -18.99 14.62
CA LEU A 515 -13.82 -19.55 14.88
C LEU A 515 -12.72 -18.53 14.51
N VAL A 516 -12.80 -17.97 13.30
CA VAL A 516 -11.81 -16.98 12.82
C VAL A 516 -11.80 -15.73 13.71
N TYR A 517 -12.97 -15.26 14.14
CA TYR A 517 -13.07 -14.13 15.06
C TYR A 517 -12.38 -14.42 16.40
N ARG A 518 -12.60 -15.61 16.97
CA ARG A 518 -12.01 -16.02 18.25
C ARG A 518 -10.50 -16.16 18.19
N GLU A 519 -9.98 -16.89 17.19
CA GLU A 519 -8.54 -17.21 17.12
C GLU A 519 -7.70 -16.10 16.48
N VAL A 520 -8.29 -15.26 15.62
CA VAL A 520 -7.55 -14.25 14.85
C VAL A 520 -8.00 -12.83 15.19
N PHE A 521 -9.25 -12.47 14.89
CA PHE A 521 -9.62 -11.05 14.82
C PHE A 521 -9.78 -10.36 16.17
N ALA A 522 -10.23 -11.07 17.21
CA ALA A 522 -10.54 -10.47 18.50
C ALA A 522 -9.32 -9.79 19.15
N TYR A 523 -8.11 -10.35 19.05
CA TYR A 523 -6.89 -9.71 19.57
C TYR A 523 -6.69 -8.31 18.96
N TYR A 524 -6.85 -8.20 17.64
CA TYR A 524 -6.67 -6.94 16.93
C TYR A 524 -7.79 -5.93 17.23
N GLU A 525 -9.06 -6.36 17.28
CA GLU A 525 -10.19 -5.48 17.66
C GLU A 525 -10.05 -4.92 19.08
N HIS A 526 -9.52 -5.68 20.04
CA HIS A 526 -9.29 -5.19 21.41
C HIS A 526 -8.17 -4.15 21.49
N LEU A 527 -7.05 -4.35 20.79
CA LEU A 527 -5.84 -3.54 20.97
C LEU A 527 -5.61 -2.44 19.91
N PHE A 528 -6.32 -2.49 18.78
CA PHE A 528 -6.06 -1.61 17.62
C PHE A 528 -7.37 -1.02 17.06
N SER A 529 -7.88 0.04 17.71
CA SER A 529 -9.19 0.64 17.35
C SER A 529 -9.28 1.27 15.95
N PHE A 530 -8.18 1.31 15.19
CA PHE A 530 -8.20 1.77 13.79
C PHE A 530 -8.97 0.81 12.87
N MET A 531 -9.12 -0.48 13.21
CA MET A 531 -9.88 -1.43 12.38
C MET A 531 -11.34 -1.00 12.26
N ASP A 532 -12.01 -0.73 13.38
CA ASP A 532 -13.37 -0.17 13.43
C ASP A 532 -13.43 1.24 12.81
N LYS A 533 -12.49 2.13 13.16
CA LYS A 533 -12.54 3.56 12.81
C LYS A 533 -12.14 3.92 11.36
N GLU A 534 -11.26 3.14 10.72
CA GLU A 534 -10.66 3.52 9.41
C GLU A 534 -10.70 2.41 8.33
N VAL A 535 -11.15 1.20 8.66
CA VAL A 535 -11.20 0.07 7.71
C VAL A 535 -12.62 -0.54 7.70
N PHE A 536 -12.85 -1.52 8.56
CA PHE A 536 -14.15 -2.01 9.02
C PHE A 536 -13.90 -2.90 10.24
N SER A 537 -14.78 -2.86 11.25
CA SER A 537 -14.66 -3.79 12.38
C SER A 537 -14.80 -5.24 11.89
N LEU A 538 -13.81 -6.05 12.23
CA LEU A 538 -13.75 -7.48 11.91
C LEU A 538 -14.82 -8.28 12.67
N ALA A 539 -15.41 -7.70 13.72
CA ALA A 539 -16.58 -8.25 14.42
C ALA A 539 -17.87 -8.20 13.57
N ASN A 540 -17.91 -7.39 12.51
CA ASN A 540 -19.06 -7.35 11.60
C ASN A 540 -19.03 -8.52 10.61
N ARG A 541 -19.69 -9.61 10.98
CA ARG A 541 -19.80 -10.85 10.19
C ARG A 541 -20.11 -10.63 8.72
N SER A 542 -21.10 -9.80 8.37
CA SER A 542 -21.55 -9.68 6.96
C SER A 542 -20.50 -8.99 6.08
N ARG A 543 -19.78 -7.99 6.62
CA ARG A 543 -18.64 -7.37 5.91
C ARG A 543 -17.44 -8.32 5.87
N THR A 544 -17.13 -9.03 6.95
CA THR A 544 -16.04 -10.02 6.99
C THR A 544 -16.26 -11.21 6.03
N GLU A 545 -17.49 -11.73 5.90
CA GLU A 545 -17.84 -12.75 4.92
C GLU A 545 -17.84 -12.22 3.47
N THR A 546 -18.19 -10.94 3.26
CA THR A 546 -18.14 -10.28 1.94
C THR A 546 -16.70 -10.01 1.48
N TYR A 547 -15.82 -9.55 2.39
CA TYR A 547 -14.43 -9.17 2.09
C TYR A 547 -13.41 -10.30 2.31
N ALA A 548 -13.84 -11.55 2.43
CA ALA A 548 -12.98 -12.69 2.71
C ALA A 548 -11.77 -12.83 1.73
N LYS A 549 -11.91 -12.46 0.45
CA LYS A 549 -10.77 -12.50 -0.50
C LYS A 549 -9.73 -11.43 -0.17
N LEU A 550 -10.17 -10.20 0.09
CA LEU A 550 -9.31 -9.08 0.49
C LEU A 550 -8.59 -9.38 1.80
N ILE A 551 -9.30 -9.94 2.78
CA ILE A 551 -8.72 -10.34 4.08
C ILE A 551 -7.64 -11.40 3.88
N TRP A 552 -7.83 -12.39 3.01
CA TRP A 552 -6.77 -13.35 2.67
C TRP A 552 -5.58 -12.66 1.98
N GLN A 553 -5.81 -11.91 0.89
CA GLN A 553 -4.74 -11.27 0.10
C GLN A 553 -3.84 -10.37 0.95
N MET A 554 -4.41 -9.60 1.88
CA MET A 554 -3.61 -8.73 2.76
C MET A 554 -2.91 -9.46 3.91
N CYS A 555 -3.33 -10.69 4.26
CA CYS A 555 -2.78 -11.49 5.35
C CYS A 555 -1.91 -12.68 4.89
N ASP A 556 -1.79 -12.94 3.58
CA ASP A 556 -0.94 -14.00 3.01
C ASP A 556 0.52 -13.85 3.51
N PRO A 557 1.12 -14.89 4.14
CA PRO A 557 2.49 -14.84 4.67
C PRO A 557 3.55 -14.36 3.67
N GLN A 558 3.36 -14.59 2.36
CA GLN A 558 4.26 -14.10 1.31
C GLN A 558 4.38 -12.57 1.32
N ASN A 559 3.31 -11.87 1.71
CA ASN A 559 3.25 -10.41 1.73
C ASN A 559 3.82 -9.78 3.00
N ARG A 560 4.31 -10.56 3.97
CA ARG A 560 4.82 -10.06 5.27
C ARG A 560 5.94 -9.01 5.12
N THR A 561 6.70 -9.10 4.03
CA THR A 561 7.77 -8.16 3.61
C THR A 561 7.28 -6.96 2.81
N LYS A 562 5.96 -6.79 2.60
CA LYS A 562 5.35 -5.64 1.92
C LYS A 562 4.66 -4.70 2.94
N THR A 563 4.45 -3.43 2.58
CA THR A 563 3.84 -2.41 3.47
C THR A 563 2.32 -2.47 3.58
N TYR A 564 1.64 -3.16 2.65
CA TYR A 564 0.18 -3.34 2.69
C TYR A 564 -0.25 -4.54 3.55
N TYR A 565 0.70 -5.36 4.04
CA TYR A 565 0.43 -6.51 4.90
C TYR A 565 -0.39 -6.15 6.15
N MET A 566 -1.35 -7.02 6.46
CA MET A 566 -2.19 -6.98 7.64
C MET A 566 -1.91 -8.23 8.51
N PRO A 567 -1.77 -8.08 9.83
CA PRO A 567 -1.82 -6.84 10.60
C PRO A 567 -0.56 -5.97 10.36
N PRO A 568 -0.64 -4.63 10.53
CA PRO A 568 0.53 -3.75 10.38
C PRO A 568 1.67 -4.04 11.36
N THR A 569 1.41 -4.82 12.42
CA THR A 569 2.36 -5.32 13.43
C THR A 569 3.09 -6.61 13.03
N ARG A 570 2.76 -7.23 11.89
CA ARG A 570 3.45 -8.40 11.31
C ARG A 570 3.48 -9.66 12.20
N ASP A 571 2.56 -9.75 13.14
CA ASP A 571 2.49 -10.76 14.21
C ASP A 571 1.35 -11.79 14.06
N LEU A 572 0.88 -11.98 12.82
CA LEU A 572 0.02 -13.09 12.43
C LEU A 572 0.89 -14.29 12.02
N SER A 573 0.73 -15.41 12.72
CA SER A 573 1.41 -16.68 12.44
C SER A 573 0.92 -17.33 11.14
N GLU A 574 1.73 -18.22 10.57
CA GLU A 574 1.39 -18.92 9.32
C GLU A 574 0.08 -19.71 9.46
N ALA A 575 -0.10 -20.47 10.55
CA ALA A 575 -1.30 -21.28 10.80
C ALA A 575 -2.60 -20.44 10.89
N LYS A 576 -2.56 -19.27 11.55
CA LYS A 576 -3.69 -18.32 11.56
C LYS A 576 -3.97 -17.73 10.18
N SER A 577 -2.93 -17.51 9.38
CA SER A 577 -3.07 -17.06 7.99
C SER A 577 -3.75 -18.14 7.13
N ARG A 578 -3.33 -19.41 7.24
CA ARG A 578 -3.97 -20.55 6.55
C ARG A 578 -5.43 -20.76 6.97
N LEU A 579 -5.81 -20.42 8.20
CA LEU A 579 -7.21 -20.42 8.65
C LEU A 579 -8.08 -19.41 7.87
N LEU A 580 -7.53 -18.24 7.48
CA LEU A 580 -8.22 -17.25 6.65
C LEU A 580 -8.47 -17.77 5.22
N LEU A 581 -7.51 -18.50 4.63
CA LEU A 581 -7.67 -19.15 3.34
C LEU A 581 -8.78 -20.22 3.36
N LYS A 582 -8.87 -21.02 4.43
CA LYS A 582 -9.97 -21.98 4.66
C LYS A 582 -11.33 -21.27 4.75
N PHE A 583 -11.39 -20.12 5.42
CA PHE A 583 -12.62 -19.31 5.53
C PHE A 583 -13.04 -18.74 4.17
N LEU A 584 -12.11 -18.19 3.38
CA LEU A 584 -12.36 -17.74 2.00
C LEU A 584 -12.96 -18.85 1.13
N ARG A 585 -12.37 -20.05 1.14
CA ARG A 585 -12.84 -21.21 0.35
C ARG A 585 -14.25 -21.64 0.72
N THR A 586 -14.64 -21.47 1.97
CA THR A 586 -15.99 -21.82 2.48
C THR A 586 -17.09 -20.93 1.88
N GLN A 587 -16.78 -19.72 1.37
CA GLN A 587 -17.77 -18.73 0.92
C GLN A 587 -18.23 -18.84 -0.57
N GLN A 588 -17.73 -19.81 -1.35
CA GLN A 588 -17.74 -19.73 -2.84
C GLN A 588 -18.61 -20.76 -3.64
N THR A 589 -19.54 -21.50 -3.02
CA THR A 589 -20.06 -22.78 -3.60
C THR A 589 -21.57 -22.87 -3.94
N PRO A 590 -21.99 -22.69 -5.22
CA PRO A 590 -23.30 -23.15 -5.78
C PRO A 590 -23.22 -23.71 -7.26
N GLY A 591 -24.33 -24.13 -7.96
CA GLY A 591 -24.24 -24.46 -9.43
C GLY A 591 -25.42 -25.10 -10.25
N HIS A 592 -25.17 -25.28 -11.58
CA HIS A 592 -25.84 -26.06 -12.70
C HIS A 592 -26.37 -25.26 -13.97
N LEU A 593 -26.74 -25.87 -15.15
CA LEU A 593 -26.40 -25.39 -16.57
C LEU A 593 -27.40 -25.60 -17.83
N LEU A 594 -27.19 -24.85 -18.98
CA LEU A 594 -27.32 -25.08 -20.51
C LEU A 594 -28.06 -24.04 -21.53
N LEU A 595 -27.66 -23.87 -22.86
CA LEU A 595 -27.58 -22.64 -23.82
C LEU A 595 -28.31 -22.62 -25.27
N PRO A 596 -28.44 -21.55 -26.20
CA PRO A 596 -28.06 -20.05 -26.34
C PRO A 596 -28.89 -18.96 -27.25
N ALA A 597 -28.41 -17.67 -27.41
CA ALA A 597 -28.34 -16.64 -28.58
C ALA A 597 -29.53 -15.69 -29.10
N GLU A 598 -29.48 -14.47 -29.77
CA GLU A 598 -28.51 -13.66 -30.64
C GLU A 598 -28.99 -12.18 -31.15
N THR A 599 -28.14 -11.26 -31.74
CA THR A 599 -28.35 -9.98 -32.63
C THR A 599 -28.94 -8.58 -32.13
N THR A 600 -28.94 -7.30 -32.69
CA THR A 600 -28.19 -6.27 -33.60
C THR A 600 -28.96 -4.84 -33.66
N VAL A 601 -28.76 -3.61 -34.31
CA VAL A 601 -27.82 -2.55 -34.98
C VAL A 601 -28.71 -1.41 -35.70
N PRO A 602 -28.45 -0.13 -36.28
CA PRO A 602 -27.48 1.08 -36.36
C PRO A 602 -28.10 2.59 -36.26
N VAL A 603 -27.60 3.91 -36.42
CA VAL A 603 -26.38 4.84 -36.62
C VAL A 603 -26.78 6.43 -36.66
N ARG A 604 -26.08 7.66 -36.62
CA ARG A 604 -24.93 8.47 -35.92
C ARG A 604 -24.65 9.99 -36.33
N ASN A 605 -23.76 10.82 -35.64
CA ASN A 605 -22.99 12.07 -36.15
C ASN A 605 -21.85 12.75 -35.23
N ARG A 606 -21.18 13.93 -35.60
CA ARG A 606 -19.76 14.44 -35.24
C ARG A 606 -19.52 15.79 -34.42
N ILE A 607 -18.25 16.29 -34.18
CA ILE A 607 -17.78 17.30 -33.13
C ILE A 607 -17.31 18.72 -33.61
N ALA A 608 -17.42 19.81 -32.78
CA ALA A 608 -16.69 21.12 -32.98
C ALA A 608 -16.58 22.22 -31.85
N THR A 609 -17.09 22.12 -30.61
CA THR A 609 -17.15 23.27 -29.63
C THR A 609 -17.09 22.84 -28.14
N ARG A 610 -17.00 23.72 -27.12
CA ARG A 610 -17.12 23.29 -25.69
C ARG A 610 -18.41 22.49 -25.45
N GLY A 611 -19.56 22.99 -25.92
CA GLY A 611 -20.83 22.30 -25.76
C GLY A 611 -20.79 20.89 -26.38
N ARG A 612 -20.22 20.79 -27.58
CA ARG A 612 -20.09 19.52 -28.31
C ARG A 612 -18.97 18.61 -27.77
N LEU A 613 -17.91 19.15 -27.16
CA LEU A 613 -16.90 18.40 -26.40
C LEU A 613 -17.54 17.80 -25.14
N VAL A 614 -18.39 18.56 -24.44
CA VAL A 614 -19.18 18.04 -23.31
C VAL A 614 -20.18 16.96 -23.76
N GLU A 615 -20.84 17.11 -24.91
CA GLU A 615 -21.66 16.03 -25.49
C GLU A 615 -20.81 14.78 -25.78
N VAL A 616 -19.58 14.94 -26.25
CA VAL A 616 -18.70 13.82 -26.62
C VAL A 616 -18.06 13.15 -25.42
N LEU A 617 -17.67 13.89 -24.37
CA LEU A 617 -17.27 13.29 -23.10
C LEU A 617 -18.42 12.49 -22.49
N ARG A 618 -19.69 12.85 -22.76
CA ARG A 618 -20.86 12.03 -22.41
C ARG A 618 -21.04 10.81 -23.33
N GLU A 619 -20.70 10.92 -24.63
CA GLU A 619 -20.63 9.77 -25.55
C GLU A 619 -19.52 8.78 -25.15
N ALA A 620 -18.35 9.28 -24.73
CA ALA A 620 -17.24 8.50 -24.18
C ALA A 620 -17.62 7.83 -22.84
N ALA A 621 -18.16 8.58 -21.88
CA ALA A 621 -18.63 7.99 -20.61
C ALA A 621 -19.75 6.94 -20.82
N LEU A 622 -20.55 7.04 -21.88
CA LEU A 622 -21.49 6.00 -22.30
C LEU A 622 -20.79 4.79 -22.95
N ILE A 623 -19.67 4.98 -23.65
CA ILE A 623 -18.81 3.90 -24.15
C ILE A 623 -18.16 3.16 -22.99
N GLU A 624 -17.35 3.80 -22.15
CA GLU A 624 -16.66 3.14 -21.02
C GLU A 624 -17.64 2.34 -20.16
N LEU A 625 -18.80 2.94 -19.80
CA LEU A 625 -19.81 2.22 -19.01
C LEU A 625 -20.42 1.04 -19.79
N ALA A 626 -20.67 1.16 -21.10
CA ALA A 626 -21.18 0.04 -21.90
C ALA A 626 -20.13 -1.06 -22.13
N VAL A 627 -18.84 -0.71 -22.21
CA VAL A 627 -17.72 -1.64 -22.36
C VAL A 627 -17.48 -2.40 -21.04
N MET A 628 -17.32 -1.68 -19.93
CA MET A 628 -17.31 -2.22 -18.56
C MET A 628 -18.43 -3.24 -18.32
N LEU A 629 -19.67 -2.90 -18.68
CA LEU A 629 -20.83 -3.77 -18.47
C LEU A 629 -20.79 -5.06 -19.31
N GLN A 630 -20.26 -5.01 -20.54
CA GLN A 630 -20.06 -6.21 -21.36
C GLN A 630 -18.98 -7.12 -20.79
N TYR A 631 -17.86 -6.55 -20.31
CA TYR A 631 -16.77 -7.32 -19.73
C TYR A 631 -17.18 -7.96 -18.40
N LEU A 632 -17.93 -7.25 -17.56
CA LEU A 632 -18.60 -7.82 -16.38
C LEU A 632 -19.56 -8.96 -16.77
N TYR A 633 -20.38 -8.79 -17.80
CA TYR A 633 -21.33 -9.83 -18.24
C TYR A 633 -20.62 -11.09 -18.75
N ALA A 634 -19.55 -10.93 -19.54
CA ALA A 634 -18.70 -12.02 -19.97
C ALA A 634 -18.01 -12.70 -18.77
N ALA A 635 -17.47 -11.95 -17.82
CA ALA A 635 -16.86 -12.49 -16.60
C ALA A 635 -17.86 -13.25 -15.70
N TYR A 636 -19.04 -12.69 -15.45
CA TYR A 636 -20.11 -13.36 -14.70
C TYR A 636 -20.61 -14.61 -15.42
N SER A 637 -20.55 -14.64 -16.75
CA SER A 637 -20.85 -15.87 -17.49
C SER A 637 -19.83 -16.99 -17.23
N VAL A 638 -18.59 -16.72 -16.82
CA VAL A 638 -17.68 -17.79 -16.41
C VAL A 638 -18.03 -18.25 -14.98
N PRO A 639 -18.13 -19.57 -14.70
CA PRO A 639 -18.31 -20.12 -13.35
C PRO A 639 -17.29 -19.60 -12.34
N THR A 640 -17.65 -19.64 -11.05
CA THR A 640 -16.66 -19.46 -9.98
C THR A 640 -15.73 -20.67 -9.91
N TYR A 641 -14.57 -20.54 -9.26
CA TYR A 641 -13.65 -21.65 -9.05
C TYR A 641 -14.34 -22.86 -8.37
N GLY A 642 -15.15 -22.62 -7.33
CA GLY A 642 -15.94 -23.67 -6.67
C GLY A 642 -16.96 -24.37 -7.58
N ALA A 643 -17.65 -23.62 -8.45
CA ALA A 643 -18.59 -24.19 -9.41
C ALA A 643 -17.87 -24.99 -10.52
N GLY A 644 -16.70 -24.52 -10.97
CA GLY A 644 -15.85 -25.26 -11.91
C GLY A 644 -15.23 -26.53 -11.31
N ALA A 645 -14.82 -26.49 -10.04
CA ALA A 645 -14.34 -27.65 -9.30
C ALA A 645 -15.41 -28.75 -9.18
N GLU A 646 -16.68 -28.38 -9.01
CA GLU A 646 -17.81 -29.31 -9.10
C GLU A 646 -17.99 -29.91 -10.51
N TYR A 647 -17.70 -29.16 -11.58
CA TYR A 647 -17.69 -29.71 -12.94
C TYR A 647 -16.53 -30.68 -13.18
N VAL A 648 -15.37 -30.46 -12.56
CA VAL A 648 -14.27 -31.45 -12.53
C VAL A 648 -14.68 -32.70 -11.73
N ARG A 649 -15.28 -32.53 -10.55
CA ARG A 649 -15.77 -33.64 -9.71
C ARG A 649 -16.86 -34.49 -10.40
N LEU A 650 -17.65 -33.88 -11.28
CA LEU A 650 -18.67 -34.55 -12.09
C LEU A 650 -18.13 -35.09 -13.44
N GLY A 651 -16.85 -34.89 -13.76
CA GLY A 651 -16.24 -35.34 -15.02
C GLY A 651 -16.76 -34.60 -16.26
N LEU A 652 -17.28 -33.38 -16.08
CA LEU A 652 -17.73 -32.49 -17.15
C LEU A 652 -16.60 -31.59 -17.65
N TRP A 653 -15.69 -31.18 -16.76
CA TRP A 653 -14.46 -30.44 -17.04
C TRP A 653 -13.23 -31.24 -16.62
N THR A 654 -12.04 -30.88 -17.14
CA THR A 654 -10.74 -31.36 -16.64
C THR A 654 -10.10 -30.34 -15.67
N PRO A 655 -9.11 -30.71 -14.84
CA PRO A 655 -8.39 -29.76 -13.99
C PRO A 655 -7.73 -28.62 -14.79
N GLU A 656 -7.22 -28.92 -15.99
CA GLU A 656 -6.60 -27.92 -16.87
C GLU A 656 -7.63 -26.94 -17.44
N GLN A 657 -8.85 -27.40 -17.72
CA GLN A 657 -10.00 -26.56 -18.09
C GLN A 657 -10.46 -25.66 -16.92
N LEU A 658 -10.37 -26.15 -15.67
CA LEU A 658 -10.63 -25.35 -14.48
C LEU A 658 -9.59 -24.24 -14.30
N GLN A 659 -8.29 -24.58 -14.34
CA GLN A 659 -7.19 -23.62 -14.24
C GLN A 659 -7.35 -22.52 -15.32
N LEU A 660 -7.59 -22.92 -16.57
CA LEU A 660 -7.76 -22.00 -17.69
C LEU A 660 -8.94 -21.03 -17.51
N ALA A 661 -10.06 -21.51 -16.96
CA ALA A 661 -11.25 -20.70 -16.74
C ALA A 661 -11.16 -19.79 -15.51
N CYS A 662 -10.60 -20.29 -14.40
CA CYS A 662 -10.80 -19.75 -13.06
C CYS A 662 -9.53 -19.58 -12.22
N GLY A 663 -8.35 -19.92 -12.75
CA GLY A 663 -7.09 -19.94 -12.02
C GLY A 663 -7.01 -21.09 -11.02
N ASP A 664 -6.06 -21.00 -10.09
CA ASP A 664 -5.88 -21.95 -8.98
C ASP A 664 -6.87 -21.71 -7.80
N GLY A 665 -7.71 -20.68 -7.90
CA GLY A 665 -8.65 -20.25 -6.85
C GLY A 665 -8.11 -19.19 -5.88
N GLY A 666 -6.90 -18.66 -6.11
CA GLY A 666 -6.24 -17.65 -5.29
C GLY A 666 -5.12 -18.20 -4.38
N GLU A 667 -4.39 -19.22 -4.85
CA GLU A 667 -3.10 -19.67 -4.30
C GLU A 667 -1.93 -18.86 -4.87
N THR A 668 -2.04 -18.35 -6.10
CA THR A 668 -1.04 -17.50 -6.77
C THR A 668 -1.69 -16.32 -7.51
N LEU A 669 -0.93 -15.64 -8.38
CA LEU A 669 -1.42 -14.61 -9.31
C LEU A 669 -2.05 -15.19 -10.59
N ASP A 670 -2.02 -16.51 -10.84
CA ASP A 670 -2.75 -17.14 -11.94
C ASP A 670 -4.26 -17.18 -11.62
N GLU A 671 -4.94 -16.07 -11.86
CA GLU A 671 -6.37 -15.91 -11.60
C GLU A 671 -7.28 -16.41 -12.77
N GLY A 672 -6.71 -16.89 -13.88
CA GLY A 672 -7.43 -17.42 -15.05
C GLY A 672 -8.28 -16.42 -15.85
N ILE A 673 -8.93 -16.90 -16.93
CA ILE A 673 -9.66 -16.05 -17.89
C ILE A 673 -10.79 -15.23 -17.23
N ARG A 674 -11.55 -15.81 -16.28
CA ARG A 674 -12.60 -15.10 -15.56
C ARG A 674 -12.08 -13.82 -14.89
N SER A 675 -10.86 -13.86 -14.39
CA SER A 675 -10.31 -12.77 -13.57
C SER A 675 -9.53 -11.76 -14.40
N MET A 676 -8.92 -12.15 -15.52
CA MET A 676 -8.46 -11.21 -16.54
C MET A 676 -9.62 -10.29 -17.01
N LEU A 677 -10.78 -10.87 -17.31
CA LEU A 677 -11.99 -10.09 -17.65
C LEU A 677 -12.46 -9.17 -16.51
N LEU A 678 -12.30 -9.58 -15.25
CA LEU A 678 -12.59 -8.73 -14.08
C LEU A 678 -11.51 -7.69 -13.82
N GLY A 679 -10.28 -7.87 -14.32
CA GLY A 679 -9.20 -6.89 -14.31
C GLY A 679 -9.52 -5.74 -15.25
N ILE A 680 -9.71 -6.07 -16.53
CA ILE A 680 -10.11 -5.12 -17.57
C ILE A 680 -11.37 -4.35 -17.14
N ALA A 681 -12.41 -5.05 -16.66
CA ALA A 681 -13.65 -4.41 -16.19
C ALA A 681 -13.51 -3.53 -14.92
N ARG A 682 -12.34 -3.49 -14.27
CA ARG A 682 -12.01 -2.53 -13.19
C ARG A 682 -11.26 -1.33 -13.73
N GLU A 683 -10.36 -1.51 -14.70
CA GLU A 683 -9.71 -0.40 -15.41
C GLU A 683 -10.76 0.43 -16.18
N GLU A 684 -11.71 -0.20 -16.85
CA GLU A 684 -12.89 0.45 -17.45
C GLU A 684 -13.73 1.30 -16.46
N MET A 685 -13.78 0.89 -15.19
CA MET A 685 -14.46 1.66 -14.14
C MET A 685 -13.67 2.92 -13.76
N ILE A 686 -12.33 2.87 -13.87
CA ILE A 686 -11.45 4.03 -13.74
C ILE A 686 -11.57 4.95 -14.96
N HIS A 687 -11.68 4.42 -16.18
CA HIS A 687 -11.92 5.24 -17.37
C HIS A 687 -13.22 6.03 -17.24
N PHE A 688 -14.32 5.36 -16.86
CA PHE A 688 -15.61 6.02 -16.61
C PHE A 688 -15.52 7.11 -15.53
N LEU A 689 -14.71 6.92 -14.49
CA LEU A 689 -14.44 7.92 -13.45
C LEU A 689 -13.59 9.09 -14.00
N LEU A 690 -12.52 8.82 -14.75
CA LEU A 690 -11.64 9.84 -15.32
C LEU A 690 -12.36 10.76 -16.31
N VAL A 691 -13.15 10.19 -17.24
CA VAL A 691 -13.98 10.99 -18.15
C VAL A 691 -14.96 11.86 -17.36
N ASN A 692 -15.50 11.36 -16.25
CA ASN A 692 -16.33 12.14 -15.34
C ASN A 692 -15.56 13.24 -14.57
N ASN A 693 -14.33 12.98 -14.13
CA ASN A 693 -13.47 13.98 -13.51
C ASN A 693 -13.16 15.13 -14.49
N ILE A 694 -12.92 14.83 -15.77
CA ILE A 694 -12.82 15.84 -16.84
C ILE A 694 -14.14 16.62 -16.98
N ILE A 695 -15.30 15.93 -17.11
CA ILE A 695 -16.63 16.57 -17.20
C ILE A 695 -16.88 17.54 -16.02
N MET A 696 -16.49 17.16 -14.81
CA MET A 696 -16.64 17.99 -13.60
C MET A 696 -15.65 19.16 -13.56
N ALA A 697 -14.40 18.98 -13.99
CA ALA A 697 -13.40 20.06 -14.08
C ALA A 697 -13.78 21.13 -15.13
N LEU A 698 -14.51 20.72 -16.19
CA LEU A 698 -15.17 21.64 -17.13
C LEU A 698 -16.37 22.40 -16.53
N GLY A 699 -16.81 22.06 -15.30
CA GLY A 699 -17.92 22.69 -14.59
C GLY A 699 -19.31 22.14 -14.93
N GLU A 700 -19.41 20.94 -15.49
CA GLU A 700 -20.68 20.20 -15.60
C GLU A 700 -20.89 19.29 -14.38
N SER A 701 -22.08 18.72 -14.19
CA SER A 701 -22.31 17.69 -13.16
C SER A 701 -21.81 16.31 -13.60
N PHE A 702 -21.39 15.48 -12.63
CA PHE A 702 -21.16 14.04 -12.81
C PHE A 702 -22.27 13.40 -13.67
N HIS A 703 -21.88 12.66 -14.70
CA HIS A 703 -22.76 12.12 -15.72
C HIS A 703 -22.96 10.62 -15.55
N VAL A 704 -24.19 10.23 -15.21
CA VAL A 704 -24.67 8.85 -15.30
C VAL A 704 -25.38 8.67 -16.66
N PRO A 705 -24.78 7.99 -17.64
CA PRO A 705 -25.42 7.74 -18.92
C PRO A 705 -26.47 6.62 -18.81
N ARG A 706 -27.51 6.68 -19.66
CA ARG A 706 -28.52 5.62 -19.77
C ARG A 706 -28.08 4.59 -20.81
N VAL A 707 -27.52 3.48 -20.36
CA VAL A 707 -27.21 2.32 -21.22
C VAL A 707 -28.51 1.58 -21.58
N ASP A 708 -28.69 1.29 -22.86
CA ASP A 708 -29.75 0.41 -23.38
C ASP A 708 -29.18 -0.40 -24.54
N PHE A 709 -28.82 -1.65 -24.30
CA PHE A 709 -28.23 -2.54 -25.31
C PHE A 709 -29.18 -2.89 -26.47
N GLY A 710 -30.48 -2.57 -26.37
CA GLY A 710 -31.42 -2.65 -27.48
C GLY A 710 -31.30 -1.49 -28.48
N THR A 711 -30.74 -0.33 -28.09
CA THR A 711 -30.68 0.87 -28.93
C THR A 711 -29.29 1.55 -29.01
N ILE A 712 -28.34 1.21 -28.12
CA ILE A 712 -27.03 1.87 -28.01
C ILE A 712 -26.21 1.85 -29.32
N ASN A 713 -26.27 0.74 -30.06
CA ASN A 713 -25.61 0.57 -31.37
C ASN A 713 -26.11 1.56 -32.43
N HIS A 714 -27.23 2.23 -32.16
CA HIS A 714 -27.84 3.26 -33.00
C HIS A 714 -27.44 4.67 -32.56
N ALA A 715 -27.26 4.87 -31.25
CA ALA A 715 -26.95 6.16 -30.63
C ALA A 715 -25.46 6.52 -30.70
N LEU A 716 -24.57 5.58 -30.37
CA LEU A 716 -23.12 5.82 -30.28
C LEU A 716 -22.45 5.99 -31.66
N PRO A 717 -21.38 6.81 -31.79
CA PRO A 717 -20.72 7.13 -33.07
C PRO A 717 -19.74 6.07 -33.64
N VAL A 718 -19.40 5.00 -32.90
CA VAL A 718 -18.32 4.03 -33.27
C VAL A 718 -18.90 2.68 -33.82
N PRO A 719 -18.42 2.09 -34.93
CA PRO A 719 -19.04 0.95 -35.67
C PRO A 719 -18.84 -0.44 -35.04
N LEU A 720 -19.08 -0.52 -33.74
CA LEU A 720 -18.96 -1.72 -32.92
C LEU A 720 -20.36 -2.28 -32.57
N ASP A 721 -20.45 -3.59 -32.31
CA ASP A 721 -21.66 -4.28 -31.82
C ASP A 721 -21.57 -4.44 -30.30
N PHE A 722 -22.01 -3.40 -29.58
CA PHE A 722 -22.13 -3.41 -28.13
C PHE A 722 -23.32 -4.31 -27.73
N ALA A 723 -23.06 -5.38 -26.97
CA ALA A 723 -24.08 -6.30 -26.50
C ALA A 723 -23.66 -7.11 -25.27
N LEU A 724 -24.58 -7.26 -24.31
CA LEU A 724 -24.40 -8.16 -23.17
C LEU A 724 -24.46 -9.61 -23.69
N GLU A 725 -23.29 -10.25 -23.78
CA GLU A 725 -23.14 -11.59 -24.32
C GLU A 725 -22.12 -12.39 -23.50
N ARG A 726 -22.34 -13.71 -23.36
CA ARG A 726 -21.43 -14.59 -22.63
C ARG A 726 -20.04 -14.66 -23.26
N LEU A 727 -19.06 -15.14 -22.50
CA LEU A 727 -17.72 -15.41 -23.02
C LEU A 727 -17.75 -16.49 -24.12
N GLY A 728 -16.96 -16.24 -25.18
CA GLY A 728 -16.71 -17.13 -26.29
C GLY A 728 -15.88 -16.41 -27.37
N LEU A 729 -15.39 -17.15 -28.37
CA LEU A 729 -14.53 -16.56 -29.41
C LEU A 729 -15.16 -15.35 -30.09
N GLY A 730 -16.44 -15.42 -30.44
CA GLY A 730 -17.13 -14.32 -31.12
C GLY A 730 -17.38 -13.07 -30.28
N SER A 731 -17.41 -13.15 -28.95
CA SER A 731 -17.48 -11.97 -28.07
C SER A 731 -16.08 -11.41 -27.80
N VAL A 732 -15.08 -12.27 -27.57
CA VAL A 732 -13.67 -11.86 -27.46
C VAL A 732 -13.16 -11.19 -28.75
N GLU A 733 -13.49 -11.72 -29.93
CA GLU A 733 -13.14 -11.09 -31.22
C GLU A 733 -13.77 -9.70 -31.37
N ARG A 734 -14.97 -9.47 -30.81
CA ARG A 734 -15.58 -8.13 -30.74
C ARG A 734 -14.83 -7.24 -29.75
N PHE A 735 -14.48 -7.73 -28.56
CA PHE A 735 -13.69 -6.98 -27.58
C PHE A 735 -12.32 -6.56 -28.16
N THR A 736 -11.62 -7.46 -28.86
CA THR A 736 -10.40 -7.15 -29.63
C THR A 736 -10.61 -6.12 -30.76
N GLN A 737 -11.84 -5.87 -31.23
CA GLN A 737 -12.11 -4.76 -32.16
C GLN A 737 -12.50 -3.45 -31.45
N ILE A 738 -12.98 -3.49 -30.20
CA ILE A 738 -13.22 -2.28 -29.39
C ILE A 738 -11.87 -1.66 -29.05
N GLU A 739 -10.97 -2.44 -28.45
CA GLU A 739 -9.66 -1.98 -27.93
C GLU A 739 -8.57 -1.87 -29.01
N LYS A 740 -8.92 -1.84 -30.29
CA LYS A 740 -7.92 -2.01 -31.36
C LYS A 740 -7.06 -0.74 -31.54
N PRO A 741 -5.72 -0.82 -31.41
CA PRO A 741 -4.85 0.35 -31.45
C PRO A 741 -4.92 1.17 -32.75
N GLU A 742 -4.89 2.51 -32.64
CA GLU A 742 -5.04 3.44 -33.80
C GLU A 742 -4.13 3.07 -34.97
N HIS A 743 -2.86 2.78 -34.68
CA HIS A 743 -1.83 2.47 -35.69
C HIS A 743 -2.15 1.22 -36.52
N GLN A 744 -3.02 0.32 -36.04
CA GLN A 744 -3.49 -0.88 -36.75
C GLN A 744 -4.81 -0.65 -37.50
N VAL A 745 -5.47 0.49 -37.32
CA VAL A 745 -6.66 0.91 -38.06
C VAL A 745 -6.27 1.62 -39.37
N GLY A 746 -5.16 2.36 -39.36
CA GLY A 746 -4.71 3.24 -40.45
C GLY A 746 -4.34 2.59 -41.79
N ASP A 747 -4.29 1.26 -41.90
CA ASP A 747 -3.93 0.54 -43.14
C ASP A 747 -5.06 0.50 -44.19
N LEU A 748 -6.28 0.92 -43.82
CA LEU A 748 -7.43 1.06 -44.72
C LEU A 748 -7.54 2.44 -45.40
N ARG A 749 -6.41 3.03 -45.81
CA ARG A 749 -6.41 4.28 -46.60
C ARG A 749 -7.18 4.09 -47.92
N PRO A 750 -8.29 4.81 -48.17
CA PRO A 750 -8.99 4.75 -49.45
C PRO A 750 -8.12 5.32 -50.57
N ARG A 751 -8.35 4.85 -51.81
CA ARG A 751 -7.60 5.32 -53.00
C ARG A 751 -7.73 6.82 -53.21
N ASP A 752 -6.66 7.44 -53.70
CA ASP A 752 -6.66 8.82 -54.19
C ASP A 752 -7.77 9.05 -55.22
N GLY A 753 -8.81 9.80 -54.85
CA GLY A 753 -9.82 10.28 -55.81
C GLY A 753 -11.21 10.62 -55.26
N GLU A 754 -11.62 10.13 -54.09
CA GLU A 754 -13.04 10.25 -53.70
C GLU A 754 -13.49 11.67 -53.26
N PRO A 755 -14.72 12.12 -53.64
CA PRO A 755 -15.21 13.48 -53.37
C PRO A 755 -15.25 13.85 -51.89
N GLN A 756 -14.84 15.08 -51.57
CA GLN A 756 -14.73 15.60 -50.20
C GLN A 756 -16.06 15.65 -49.43
N ALA A 757 -17.21 15.65 -50.12
CA ALA A 757 -18.54 15.58 -49.50
C ALA A 757 -18.84 14.19 -48.88
N GLN A 758 -18.41 13.10 -49.52
CA GLN A 758 -18.61 11.74 -48.98
C GLN A 758 -17.68 11.46 -47.76
N ARG A 759 -16.64 12.27 -47.58
CA ARG A 759 -15.72 12.22 -46.42
C ARG A 759 -16.29 12.87 -45.15
N GLN A 760 -17.50 13.42 -45.20
CA GLN A 760 -18.16 14.09 -44.05
C GLN A 760 -19.28 13.24 -43.42
N GLU A 761 -19.64 12.10 -44.03
CA GLU A 761 -20.76 11.23 -43.58
C GLU A 761 -20.29 10.04 -42.71
N GLN A 762 -19.00 10.01 -42.34
CA GLN A 762 -18.38 8.93 -41.56
C GLN A 762 -18.25 9.34 -40.08
N GLY A 763 -18.62 8.42 -39.19
CA GLY A 763 -18.29 8.50 -37.76
C GLY A 763 -16.89 7.95 -37.47
N TYR A 764 -16.52 7.87 -36.20
CA TYR A 764 -15.23 7.33 -35.74
C TYR A 764 -15.01 5.89 -36.22
N ALA A 765 -13.78 5.55 -36.61
CA ALA A 765 -13.40 4.21 -37.03
C ALA A 765 -13.07 3.28 -35.85
N SER A 766 -12.54 3.83 -34.75
CA SER A 766 -12.19 3.13 -33.50
C SER A 766 -12.48 4.00 -32.26
N LEU A 767 -12.23 3.47 -31.07
CA LEU A 767 -12.23 4.24 -29.82
C LEU A 767 -11.04 5.23 -29.77
N SER A 768 -9.90 4.86 -30.34
CA SER A 768 -8.70 5.71 -30.52
C SER A 768 -9.00 7.05 -31.17
N GLU A 769 -9.69 7.06 -32.32
CA GLU A 769 -10.00 8.29 -33.07
C GLU A 769 -10.91 9.23 -32.25
N LEU A 770 -11.78 8.68 -31.38
CA LEU A 770 -12.60 9.46 -30.45
C LEU A 770 -11.75 10.14 -29.38
N TYR A 771 -10.80 9.42 -28.77
CA TYR A 771 -9.93 9.97 -27.74
C TYR A 771 -8.86 10.92 -28.29
N ALA A 772 -8.38 10.71 -29.51
CA ALA A 772 -7.54 11.66 -30.23
C ALA A 772 -8.27 12.99 -30.50
N ASP A 773 -9.52 12.96 -31.00
CA ASP A 773 -10.37 14.15 -31.18
C ASP A 773 -10.62 14.87 -29.83
N ILE A 774 -10.85 14.13 -28.74
CA ILE A 774 -10.99 14.70 -27.38
C ILE A 774 -9.69 15.39 -26.94
N ARG A 775 -8.53 14.75 -27.13
CA ARG A 775 -7.21 15.27 -26.76
C ARG A 775 -6.86 16.55 -27.52
N GLU A 776 -7.10 16.59 -28.83
CA GLU A 776 -6.93 17.80 -29.65
C GLU A 776 -7.89 18.91 -29.19
N ALA A 777 -9.16 18.59 -28.93
CA ALA A 777 -10.15 19.57 -28.48
C ALA A 777 -9.84 20.16 -27.09
N LEU A 778 -9.31 19.36 -26.16
CA LEU A 778 -8.84 19.82 -24.84
C LEU A 778 -7.71 20.85 -24.96
N GLN A 779 -6.78 20.64 -25.91
CA GLN A 779 -5.66 21.56 -26.16
C GLN A 779 -6.08 22.84 -26.91
N GLN A 780 -7.03 22.74 -27.85
CA GLN A 780 -7.38 23.85 -28.74
C GLN A 780 -8.41 24.83 -28.18
N ILE A 781 -9.28 24.41 -27.24
CA ILE A 781 -10.32 25.29 -26.69
C ILE A 781 -9.77 26.02 -25.45
N PRO A 782 -9.56 27.34 -25.47
CA PRO A 782 -9.02 28.07 -24.33
C PRO A 782 -10.08 28.28 -23.25
N GLY A 783 -9.67 28.23 -21.98
CA GLY A 783 -10.55 28.54 -20.83
C GLY A 783 -11.62 27.47 -20.55
N LEU A 784 -11.30 26.20 -20.83
CA LEU A 784 -12.19 25.05 -20.61
C LEU A 784 -12.48 24.78 -19.13
N PHE A 785 -11.45 24.80 -18.28
CA PHE A 785 -11.51 24.41 -16.88
C PHE A 785 -12.06 25.55 -16.02
N LEU A 786 -13.02 25.22 -15.15
CA LEU A 786 -13.74 26.19 -14.29
C LEU A 786 -13.47 26.00 -12.79
N VAL A 787 -12.65 25.00 -12.43
CA VAL A 787 -12.15 24.77 -11.07
C VAL A 787 -10.79 25.46 -10.86
N GLU A 788 -10.37 25.57 -9.59
CA GLU A 788 -9.04 26.10 -9.23
C GLU A 788 -8.04 24.94 -9.11
N LYS A 789 -6.78 25.13 -9.53
CA LYS A 789 -5.75 24.10 -9.40
C LYS A 789 -5.52 23.73 -7.93
N GLY A 790 -5.43 22.44 -7.65
CA GLY A 790 -5.46 21.87 -6.29
C GLY A 790 -6.88 21.57 -5.78
N ARG A 791 -7.88 21.56 -6.65
CA ARG A 791 -9.27 21.16 -6.35
C ARG A 791 -9.80 20.14 -7.36
N GLY A 792 -8.97 19.14 -7.65
CA GLY A 792 -9.36 18.00 -8.48
C GLY A 792 -10.47 17.20 -7.81
N GLY A 793 -11.50 16.86 -8.58
CA GLY A 793 -12.58 16.00 -8.11
C GLY A 793 -12.19 14.52 -8.14
N GLY A 794 -12.73 13.73 -7.22
CA GLY A 794 -12.75 12.27 -7.32
C GLY A 794 -11.40 11.54 -7.15
N GLU A 795 -10.56 11.95 -6.20
CA GLU A 795 -9.28 11.28 -5.91
C GLU A 795 -9.44 9.75 -5.69
N HIS A 796 -8.67 8.97 -6.45
CA HIS A 796 -8.69 7.51 -6.42
C HIS A 796 -7.30 6.92 -6.71
N HIS A 797 -7.00 5.77 -6.12
CA HIS A 797 -5.67 5.14 -6.18
C HIS A 797 -5.73 3.61 -6.22
N LEU A 798 -6.82 3.04 -6.75
CA LEU A 798 -6.96 1.61 -7.04
C LEU A 798 -7.13 1.40 -8.54
N PHE A 799 -6.81 0.18 -9.00
CA PHE A 799 -6.84 -0.24 -10.41
C PHE A 799 -5.93 0.63 -11.32
N LEU A 800 -4.79 1.04 -10.76
CA LEU A 800 -3.69 1.74 -11.42
C LEU A 800 -2.48 0.80 -11.52
N ARG A 801 -1.90 0.72 -12.73
CA ARG A 801 -0.82 -0.19 -13.11
C ARG A 801 0.53 0.06 -12.40
N GLU A 802 1.44 -0.91 -12.48
CA GLU A 802 2.72 -0.83 -11.78
C GLU A 802 3.67 0.18 -12.44
N SER A 803 3.68 0.25 -13.78
CA SER A 803 4.30 1.33 -14.57
C SER A 803 4.00 2.72 -14.00
N ILE A 804 2.70 3.04 -13.85
CA ILE A 804 2.22 4.29 -13.27
C ILE A 804 2.73 4.49 -11.83
N ASN A 805 2.84 3.43 -11.02
CA ASN A 805 3.42 3.55 -9.68
C ASN A 805 4.94 3.77 -9.68
N HIS A 806 5.68 3.25 -10.67
CA HIS A 806 7.13 3.46 -10.76
C HIS A 806 7.49 4.91 -11.11
N GLU A 807 6.77 5.52 -12.05
CA GLU A 807 7.04 6.89 -12.51
C GLU A 807 6.27 7.95 -11.71
N HIS A 808 5.01 7.66 -11.37
CA HIS A 808 4.06 8.58 -10.75
C HIS A 808 3.45 8.02 -9.44
N PRO A 809 4.26 7.61 -8.43
CA PRO A 809 3.75 7.05 -7.17
C PRO A 809 2.85 7.98 -6.34
N ASP A 810 2.75 9.28 -6.70
CA ASP A 810 1.84 10.27 -6.11
C ASP A 810 0.50 10.45 -6.88
N TYR A 811 0.27 9.75 -8.00
CA TYR A 811 -0.91 9.97 -8.84
C TYR A 811 -2.22 9.44 -8.23
N GLN A 812 -3.27 10.28 -8.25
CA GLN A 812 -4.57 10.02 -7.62
C GLN A 812 -5.79 10.21 -8.56
N LEU A 813 -5.63 10.14 -9.89
CA LEU A 813 -6.76 10.26 -10.86
C LEU A 813 -7.54 11.61 -10.81
N GLU A 814 -7.02 12.60 -10.09
CA GLU A 814 -7.57 13.96 -9.94
C GLU A 814 -7.43 14.77 -11.24
N VAL A 815 -8.50 15.47 -11.64
CA VAL A 815 -8.47 16.41 -12.76
C VAL A 815 -8.95 17.80 -12.32
N ASP A 816 -8.12 18.82 -12.56
CA ASP A 816 -8.43 20.24 -12.31
C ASP A 816 -7.99 21.21 -13.41
N ASP A 817 -7.10 20.78 -14.31
CA ASP A 817 -6.44 21.63 -15.31
C ASP A 817 -6.07 20.84 -16.58
N LEU A 818 -5.49 21.53 -17.57
CA LEU A 818 -5.16 20.89 -18.85
C LEU A 818 -4.11 19.77 -18.71
N PRO A 819 -2.98 19.91 -17.98
CA PRO A 819 -2.06 18.79 -17.73
C PRO A 819 -2.73 17.56 -17.11
N SER A 820 -3.52 17.73 -16.05
CA SER A 820 -4.21 16.60 -15.40
C SER A 820 -5.26 15.96 -16.31
N ALA A 821 -6.01 16.75 -17.08
CA ALA A 821 -6.96 16.23 -18.05
C ALA A 821 -6.30 15.49 -19.23
N LEU A 822 -5.13 15.95 -19.69
CA LEU A 822 -4.38 15.27 -20.76
C LEU A 822 -3.81 13.94 -20.27
N TYR A 823 -3.18 13.93 -19.09
CA TYR A 823 -2.66 12.71 -18.48
C TYR A 823 -3.78 11.69 -18.17
N ALA A 824 -4.96 12.15 -17.78
CA ALA A 824 -6.15 11.31 -17.65
C ALA A 824 -6.57 10.64 -18.99
N ILE A 825 -6.49 11.35 -20.13
CA ILE A 825 -6.74 10.73 -21.44
C ILE A 825 -5.62 9.74 -21.80
N ASP A 826 -4.35 10.07 -21.53
CA ASP A 826 -3.22 9.18 -21.82
C ASP A 826 -3.38 7.82 -21.10
N VAL A 827 -3.68 7.85 -19.79
CA VAL A 827 -3.96 6.63 -18.99
C VAL A 827 -5.10 5.79 -19.57
N ILE A 828 -6.21 6.39 -20.00
CA ILE A 828 -7.33 5.66 -20.63
C ILE A 828 -6.88 4.98 -21.93
N THR A 829 -6.25 5.74 -22.83
CA THR A 829 -5.82 5.22 -24.14
C THR A 829 -4.77 4.11 -24.00
N GLU A 830 -3.91 4.21 -22.99
CA GLU A 830 -2.86 3.23 -22.74
C GLU A 830 -3.37 1.95 -22.09
N GLN A 831 -4.33 2.04 -21.16
CA GLN A 831 -4.89 0.84 -20.54
C GLN A 831 -5.59 -0.04 -21.60
N GLY A 832 -6.39 0.57 -22.49
CA GLY A 832 -7.01 -0.09 -23.63
C GLY A 832 -6.03 -0.59 -24.70
N GLU A 833 -5.26 0.32 -25.32
CA GLU A 833 -4.49 0.05 -26.55
C GLU A 833 -3.03 -0.38 -26.29
N GLY A 834 -2.40 0.14 -25.24
CA GLY A 834 -0.94 0.14 -25.02
C GLY A 834 -0.26 1.35 -25.67
N GLY A 835 0.75 1.95 -25.03
CA GLY A 835 1.12 3.32 -25.36
C GLY A 835 2.56 3.78 -25.07
N VAL A 836 2.66 4.81 -24.21
CA VAL A 836 3.75 5.78 -24.09
C VAL A 836 4.27 5.88 -22.65
N LEU A 837 3.51 5.42 -21.66
CA LEU A 837 3.87 5.37 -20.24
C LEU A 837 4.55 4.03 -19.85
N ASP A 838 4.41 3.00 -20.69
CA ASP A 838 5.15 1.73 -20.62
C ASP A 838 5.97 1.53 -21.92
N GLU A 839 7.05 2.32 -22.10
CA GLU A 839 7.94 2.20 -23.26
C GLU A 839 8.62 0.82 -23.39
N GLU A 840 8.71 0.05 -22.30
CA GLU A 840 9.32 -1.29 -22.28
C GLU A 840 8.31 -2.41 -22.63
N GLY A 841 7.00 -2.15 -22.55
CA GLY A 841 5.93 -3.11 -22.87
C GLY A 841 5.85 -4.25 -21.87
N VAL A 842 5.92 -3.92 -20.58
CA VAL A 842 5.93 -4.87 -19.45
C VAL A 842 4.51 -5.33 -19.07
N GLU A 843 3.50 -4.48 -19.25
CA GLU A 843 2.10 -4.77 -18.86
C GLU A 843 1.18 -4.92 -20.09
N ASP A 844 0.44 -6.04 -20.17
CA ASP A 844 -0.50 -6.31 -21.28
C ASP A 844 -1.66 -5.29 -21.31
N SER A 845 -1.81 -4.55 -22.41
CA SER A 845 -3.01 -3.75 -22.69
C SER A 845 -4.27 -4.61 -22.84
N HIS A 846 -5.46 -4.00 -22.79
CA HIS A 846 -6.71 -4.74 -22.96
C HIS A 846 -6.76 -5.45 -24.31
N TYR A 847 -6.26 -4.80 -25.37
CA TYR A 847 -6.11 -5.40 -26.69
C TYR A 847 -5.31 -6.72 -26.66
N THR A 848 -4.12 -6.69 -26.04
CA THR A 848 -3.23 -7.85 -25.94
C THR A 848 -3.82 -8.93 -25.03
N SER A 849 -4.45 -8.52 -23.93
CA SER A 849 -5.21 -9.41 -23.03
C SER A 849 -6.36 -10.14 -23.76
N PHE A 850 -7.13 -9.46 -24.62
CA PHE A 850 -8.17 -10.11 -25.42
C PHE A 850 -7.61 -11.00 -26.53
N LEU A 851 -6.46 -10.64 -27.14
CA LEU A 851 -5.75 -11.52 -28.06
C LEU A 851 -5.30 -12.82 -27.36
N LEU A 852 -4.75 -12.71 -26.14
CA LEU A 852 -4.36 -13.84 -25.30
C LEU A 852 -5.56 -14.72 -24.94
N ILE A 853 -6.64 -14.16 -24.39
CA ILE A 853 -7.88 -14.89 -24.09
C ILE A 853 -8.41 -15.59 -25.35
N GLY A 854 -8.37 -14.93 -26.50
CA GLY A 854 -8.75 -15.50 -27.78
C GLY A 854 -7.87 -16.69 -28.19
N GLU A 855 -6.56 -16.62 -27.95
CA GLU A 855 -5.64 -17.74 -28.22
C GLU A 855 -5.84 -18.91 -27.26
N LEU A 856 -6.00 -18.63 -25.96
CA LEU A 856 -6.30 -19.62 -24.92
C LEU A 856 -7.59 -20.40 -25.25
N LEU A 857 -8.66 -19.71 -25.65
CA LEU A 857 -9.92 -20.34 -26.07
C LEU A 857 -9.77 -21.16 -27.37
N ARG A 858 -8.91 -20.75 -28.31
CA ARG A 858 -8.61 -21.54 -29.53
C ARG A 858 -7.77 -22.79 -29.25
N LYS A 859 -6.93 -22.77 -28.20
CA LYS A 859 -6.06 -23.89 -27.78
C LYS A 859 -6.74 -24.87 -26.81
N ALA A 860 -7.93 -24.55 -26.30
CA ALA A 860 -8.58 -25.32 -25.23
C ALA A 860 -8.90 -26.79 -25.61
N PRO A 861 -8.81 -27.75 -24.68
CA PRO A 861 -9.05 -29.17 -24.98
C PRO A 861 -10.47 -29.48 -25.46
N VAL A 862 -10.59 -30.26 -26.54
CA VAL A 862 -11.87 -30.72 -27.11
C VAL A 862 -12.33 -31.99 -26.38
N THR A 863 -13.41 -31.89 -25.59
CA THR A 863 -13.98 -33.02 -24.84
C THR A 863 -15.51 -33.00 -24.86
N GLY A 864 -16.11 -34.02 -25.49
CA GLY A 864 -17.55 -34.29 -25.46
C GLY A 864 -17.90 -35.50 -26.33
N PRO A 865 -19.03 -36.20 -26.06
CA PRO A 865 -19.42 -37.41 -26.80
C PRO A 865 -19.76 -37.18 -28.28
N HIS A 866 -19.81 -35.92 -28.72
CA HIS A 866 -20.07 -35.51 -30.11
C HIS A 866 -18.93 -34.67 -30.72
N GLY A 867 -17.80 -34.48 -30.01
CA GLY A 867 -16.66 -33.71 -30.51
C GLY A 867 -16.87 -32.20 -30.54
N GLU A 868 -17.75 -31.67 -29.70
CA GLU A 868 -18.03 -30.23 -29.58
C GLU A 868 -16.86 -29.49 -28.88
N LEU A 869 -16.66 -28.23 -29.26
CA LEU A 869 -15.69 -27.33 -28.62
C LEU A 869 -16.14 -27.00 -27.19
N TRP A 870 -15.24 -27.18 -26.22
CA TRP A 870 -15.48 -26.73 -24.85
C TRP A 870 -15.61 -25.20 -24.80
N ASN A 871 -16.58 -24.71 -24.03
CA ASN A 871 -16.72 -23.29 -23.71
C ASN A 871 -16.82 -23.18 -22.18
N PRO A 872 -16.00 -22.33 -21.53
CA PRO A 872 -16.05 -22.16 -20.07
C PRO A 872 -17.34 -21.48 -19.57
N ALA A 873 -18.16 -20.89 -20.44
CA ALA A 873 -19.23 -19.96 -20.05
C ALA A 873 -20.63 -20.59 -19.87
N TYR A 874 -21.35 -20.00 -18.91
CA TYR A 874 -22.78 -20.17 -18.66
C TYR A 874 -23.64 -19.78 -19.87
N PRO A 875 -24.89 -20.26 -19.91
CA PRO A 875 -25.79 -20.16 -21.05
C PRO A 875 -26.58 -18.86 -21.16
N VAL A 876 -25.97 -17.78 -20.68
CA VAL A 876 -26.63 -16.50 -20.47
C VAL A 876 -27.21 -15.99 -21.79
N ALA A 877 -28.46 -15.54 -21.74
CA ALA A 877 -29.15 -14.90 -22.86
C ALA A 877 -28.37 -13.67 -23.37
N ARG A 878 -28.55 -13.28 -24.64
CA ARG A 878 -27.97 -12.03 -25.17
C ARG A 878 -28.91 -10.87 -24.86
N ASN A 879 -28.39 -9.76 -24.33
CA ASN A 879 -29.19 -8.58 -23.96
C ASN A 879 -30.45 -8.96 -23.15
N PRO A 880 -30.36 -9.59 -21.96
CA PRO A 880 -31.54 -9.97 -21.19
C PRO A 880 -32.37 -8.74 -20.82
N SER A 881 -33.70 -8.88 -20.74
CA SER A 881 -34.58 -7.75 -20.41
C SER A 881 -35.84 -8.17 -19.65
N LEU A 882 -36.30 -7.30 -18.74
CA LEU A 882 -37.62 -7.37 -18.11
C LEU A 882 -38.77 -7.01 -19.06
N ASN A 883 -38.48 -6.33 -20.17
CA ASN A 883 -39.44 -5.77 -21.12
C ASN A 883 -39.60 -6.66 -22.38
N PRO A 884 -40.75 -7.35 -22.56
CA PRO A 884 -40.97 -8.25 -23.69
C PRO A 884 -41.22 -7.54 -25.04
N ALA A 885 -41.16 -6.20 -25.10
CA ALA A 885 -41.39 -5.41 -26.31
C ALA A 885 -40.11 -4.94 -27.02
N SER A 886 -38.92 -5.18 -26.45
CA SER A 886 -37.65 -4.80 -27.10
C SER A 886 -37.22 -5.84 -28.14
N PRO A 887 -37.04 -5.49 -29.43
CA PRO A 887 -36.78 -6.46 -30.50
C PRO A 887 -35.32 -6.95 -30.59
N ALA A 888 -34.39 -6.31 -29.89
CA ALA A 888 -32.96 -6.63 -29.85
C ALA A 888 -32.49 -7.11 -28.45
N ALA A 889 -33.43 -7.61 -27.65
CA ALA A 889 -33.22 -8.08 -26.29
C ALA A 889 -33.99 -9.38 -26.02
N GLU A 890 -33.42 -10.27 -25.21
CA GLU A 890 -34.06 -11.53 -24.82
C GLU A 890 -34.92 -11.34 -23.56
N ALA A 891 -36.24 -11.44 -23.75
CA ALA A 891 -37.21 -11.27 -22.67
C ALA A 891 -37.12 -12.41 -21.63
N VAL A 892 -36.69 -12.08 -20.41
CA VAL A 892 -36.70 -13.01 -19.27
C VAL A 892 -38.14 -13.15 -18.78
N THR A 893 -38.68 -14.36 -18.83
CA THR A 893 -40.10 -14.68 -18.53
C THR A 893 -40.29 -15.58 -17.32
N ASP A 894 -39.22 -16.23 -16.82
CA ASP A 894 -39.25 -17.02 -15.59
C ASP A 894 -39.52 -16.13 -14.34
N PRO A 895 -40.43 -16.52 -13.44
CA PRO A 895 -40.83 -15.66 -12.32
C PRO A 895 -39.74 -15.43 -11.28
N ASP A 896 -38.90 -16.44 -11.02
CA ASP A 896 -37.85 -16.37 -10.01
C ASP A 896 -36.67 -15.54 -10.57
N ALA A 897 -36.25 -15.82 -11.81
CA ALA A 897 -35.21 -15.05 -12.48
C ALA A 897 -35.61 -13.57 -12.66
N ARG A 898 -36.87 -13.27 -13.00
CA ARG A 898 -37.38 -11.89 -13.05
C ARG A 898 -37.31 -11.19 -11.70
N THR A 899 -37.65 -11.89 -10.61
CA THR A 899 -37.61 -11.34 -9.24
C THR A 899 -36.18 -10.98 -8.85
N VAL A 900 -35.22 -11.89 -9.05
CA VAL A 900 -33.79 -11.64 -8.77
C VAL A 900 -33.24 -10.51 -9.65
N MET A 901 -33.66 -10.43 -10.92
CA MET A 901 -33.22 -9.38 -11.85
C MET A 901 -33.79 -7.99 -11.51
N GLN A 902 -34.99 -7.91 -10.93
CA GLN A 902 -35.52 -6.66 -10.38
C GLN A 902 -34.66 -6.15 -9.22
N ILE A 903 -34.34 -7.02 -8.25
CA ILE A 903 -33.46 -6.68 -7.11
C ILE A 903 -32.05 -6.28 -7.60
N PHE A 904 -31.53 -6.95 -8.63
CA PHE A 904 -30.26 -6.58 -9.26
C PHE A 904 -30.29 -5.18 -9.89
N ASN A 905 -31.32 -4.87 -10.70
CA ASN A 905 -31.45 -3.58 -11.37
C ASN A 905 -31.68 -2.43 -10.38
N GLU A 906 -32.42 -2.66 -9.28
CA GLU A 906 -32.56 -1.68 -8.20
C GLU A 906 -31.24 -1.47 -7.43
N SER A 907 -30.45 -2.53 -7.23
CA SER A 907 -29.10 -2.43 -6.66
C SER A 907 -28.14 -1.65 -7.57
N TYR A 908 -28.23 -1.86 -8.90
CA TYR A 908 -27.45 -1.10 -9.89
C TYR A 908 -27.84 0.38 -9.94
N PHE A 909 -29.14 0.68 -9.95
CA PHE A 909 -29.63 2.06 -9.78
C PHE A 909 -29.08 2.68 -8.50
N LEU A 910 -29.07 1.94 -7.39
CA LEU A 910 -28.62 2.43 -6.09
C LEU A 910 -27.11 2.72 -6.07
N ALA A 911 -26.26 1.86 -6.64
CA ALA A 911 -24.82 2.11 -6.74
C ALA A 911 -24.53 3.42 -7.51
N LEU A 912 -25.13 3.58 -8.69
CA LEU A 912 -25.02 4.80 -9.49
C LEU A 912 -25.59 6.03 -8.76
N GLN A 913 -26.70 5.88 -8.04
CA GLN A 913 -27.32 6.95 -7.25
C GLN A 913 -26.45 7.39 -6.08
N LEU A 914 -25.74 6.47 -5.41
CA LEU A 914 -24.79 6.76 -4.34
C LEU A 914 -23.58 7.54 -4.86
N MET A 915 -23.02 7.12 -6.00
CA MET A 915 -21.92 7.84 -6.66
C MET A 915 -22.35 9.25 -7.10
N ALA A 916 -23.47 9.37 -7.81
CA ALA A 916 -24.00 10.67 -8.23
C ALA A 916 -24.31 11.59 -7.04
N GLN A 917 -24.82 11.04 -5.93
CA GLN A 917 -25.08 11.79 -4.70
C GLN A 917 -23.79 12.29 -4.04
N HIS A 918 -22.71 11.50 -4.09
CA HIS A 918 -21.41 11.90 -3.56
C HIS A 918 -20.84 13.10 -4.31
N PHE A 919 -20.69 12.99 -5.64
CA PHE A 919 -20.17 14.08 -6.47
C PHE A 919 -21.08 15.31 -6.49
N GLY A 920 -22.40 15.13 -6.31
CA GLY A 920 -23.34 16.24 -6.16
C GLY A 920 -23.29 16.98 -4.82
N GLU A 921 -22.57 16.47 -3.81
CA GLU A 921 -22.42 17.10 -2.49
C GLU A 921 -20.99 17.52 -2.17
N ARG A 922 -20.00 16.72 -2.59
CA ARG A 922 -18.59 16.88 -2.22
C ARG A 922 -17.67 16.36 -3.35
N PRO A 923 -17.64 17.00 -4.54
CA PRO A 923 -16.83 16.52 -5.65
C PRO A 923 -15.32 16.55 -5.33
N ASP A 924 -14.85 17.58 -4.64
CA ASP A 924 -13.48 17.77 -4.15
C ASP A 924 -13.05 16.81 -2.99
N ALA A 925 -13.84 15.78 -2.65
CA ALA A 925 -13.62 15.00 -1.43
C ALA A 925 -13.22 13.54 -1.70
N SER A 926 -12.33 13.04 -0.83
CA SER A 926 -11.79 11.68 -0.86
C SER A 926 -12.84 10.59 -1.02
N LEU A 927 -12.77 9.85 -2.14
CA LEU A 927 -13.65 8.71 -2.42
C LEU A 927 -13.55 7.66 -1.30
N ARG A 928 -12.32 7.37 -0.85
CA ARG A 928 -12.04 6.43 0.25
C ARG A 928 -12.68 6.85 1.59
N ARG A 929 -12.83 8.16 1.84
CA ARG A 929 -13.42 8.70 3.08
C ARG A 929 -14.92 9.05 2.93
N SER A 930 -15.56 8.62 1.84
CA SER A 930 -16.96 8.93 1.55
C SER A 930 -17.86 7.75 1.90
N ASP A 931 -18.71 7.90 2.94
CA ASP A 931 -19.73 6.90 3.31
C ASP A 931 -20.60 6.49 2.11
N LEU A 932 -20.91 7.44 1.21
CA LEU A 932 -21.69 7.20 0.01
C LEU A 932 -20.94 6.33 -1.00
N MET A 933 -19.64 6.56 -1.20
CA MET A 933 -18.84 5.74 -2.12
C MET A 933 -18.52 4.36 -1.52
N ASN A 934 -18.22 4.29 -0.23
CA ASN A 934 -18.05 3.04 0.50
C ASN A 934 -19.34 2.19 0.45
N ALA A 935 -20.52 2.82 0.59
CA ALA A 935 -21.80 2.16 0.36
C ALA A 935 -21.99 1.73 -1.10
N ALA A 936 -21.57 2.52 -2.09
CA ALA A 936 -21.65 2.13 -3.50
C ALA A 936 -20.80 0.88 -3.79
N ILE A 937 -19.60 0.79 -3.20
CA ILE A 937 -18.71 -0.38 -3.30
C ILE A 937 -19.33 -1.59 -2.57
N ASP A 938 -19.86 -1.42 -1.35
CA ASP A 938 -20.60 -2.48 -0.63
C ASP A 938 -21.80 -2.98 -1.45
N VAL A 939 -22.53 -2.11 -2.16
CA VAL A 939 -23.64 -2.48 -3.07
C VAL A 939 -23.12 -3.24 -4.30
N MET A 940 -22.04 -2.79 -4.95
CA MET A 940 -21.49 -3.48 -6.12
C MET A 940 -20.93 -4.87 -5.77
N ALA A 941 -20.19 -5.00 -4.66
CA ALA A 941 -19.56 -6.24 -4.25
C ALA A 941 -20.51 -7.19 -3.49
N GLY A 942 -21.34 -6.66 -2.60
CA GLY A 942 -22.18 -7.43 -1.66
C GLY A 942 -23.63 -7.65 -2.10
N LEU A 943 -24.18 -6.80 -2.98
CA LEU A 943 -25.52 -7.00 -3.56
C LEU A 943 -25.41 -7.42 -5.04
N MET A 944 -24.83 -6.59 -5.90
CA MET A 944 -24.85 -6.81 -7.36
C MET A 944 -24.12 -8.10 -7.78
N ARG A 945 -22.84 -8.29 -7.40
CA ARG A 945 -22.09 -9.51 -7.75
C ARG A 945 -22.83 -10.80 -7.39
N PRO A 946 -23.25 -11.07 -6.13
CA PRO A 946 -23.92 -12.33 -5.81
C PRO A 946 -25.31 -12.47 -6.45
N LEU A 947 -26.01 -11.38 -6.78
CA LEU A 947 -27.24 -11.43 -7.57
C LEU A 947 -26.95 -11.76 -9.05
N ALA A 948 -25.88 -11.24 -9.65
CA ALA A 948 -25.46 -11.59 -11.01
C ALA A 948 -25.00 -13.07 -11.10
N GLU A 949 -24.19 -13.52 -10.14
CA GLU A 949 -23.71 -14.91 -10.04
C GLU A 949 -24.84 -15.90 -9.80
N LEU A 950 -25.94 -15.48 -9.15
CA LEU A 950 -27.19 -16.25 -9.11
C LEU A 950 -27.91 -16.23 -10.46
N LEU A 951 -28.12 -15.06 -11.06
CA LEU A 951 -28.89 -14.89 -12.30
C LEU A 951 -28.39 -15.77 -13.45
N VAL A 952 -27.07 -15.85 -13.66
CA VAL A 952 -26.46 -16.67 -14.74
C VAL A 952 -26.74 -18.18 -14.62
N THR A 953 -27.24 -18.64 -13.47
CA THR A 953 -27.67 -20.04 -13.22
C THR A 953 -29.18 -20.25 -13.33
N LEU A 954 -29.99 -19.20 -13.17
CA LEU A 954 -31.46 -19.29 -13.21
C LEU A 954 -31.96 -19.36 -14.67
N PRO A 955 -33.02 -20.15 -14.98
CA PRO A 955 -33.57 -20.21 -16.33
C PRO A 955 -34.14 -18.85 -16.77
N SER A 956 -33.97 -18.45 -18.03
CA SER A 956 -34.61 -17.22 -18.54
C SER A 956 -36.11 -17.38 -18.83
N GLY A 957 -36.61 -18.62 -18.85
CA GLY A 957 -37.93 -18.99 -19.36
C GLY A 957 -37.93 -19.39 -20.84
N ARG A 958 -36.90 -19.01 -21.61
CA ARG A 958 -36.59 -19.62 -22.91
C ARG A 958 -35.83 -20.94 -22.70
N ARG A 959 -36.17 -21.97 -23.48
CA ARG A 959 -35.63 -23.33 -23.31
C ARG A 959 -34.14 -23.36 -23.64
N GLY A 960 -33.31 -23.73 -22.66
CA GLY A 960 -31.87 -23.79 -22.82
C GLY A 960 -31.25 -22.40 -22.87
N THR A 961 -31.67 -21.48 -22.01
CA THR A 961 -30.96 -20.20 -21.80
C THR A 961 -31.14 -19.82 -20.35
N THR A 962 -30.08 -19.34 -19.71
CA THR A 962 -30.20 -18.73 -18.38
C THR A 962 -30.45 -17.23 -18.49
N ALA A 963 -31.04 -16.65 -17.45
CA ALA A 963 -31.12 -15.21 -17.30
C ALA A 963 -29.71 -14.63 -17.06
N GLY A 964 -29.60 -13.31 -17.12
CA GLY A 964 -28.37 -12.58 -16.77
C GLY A 964 -28.72 -11.21 -16.21
N PRO A 965 -27.77 -10.50 -15.59
CA PRO A 965 -27.98 -9.13 -15.16
C PRO A 965 -28.28 -8.22 -16.36
N SER A 966 -29.46 -7.59 -16.41
CA SER A 966 -29.86 -6.74 -17.53
C SER A 966 -29.37 -5.29 -17.42
N PHE A 967 -29.02 -4.83 -16.22
CA PHE A 967 -28.59 -3.46 -15.93
C PHE A 967 -29.63 -2.39 -16.34
N GLU A 968 -30.91 -2.76 -16.46
CA GLU A 968 -31.97 -1.88 -16.94
C GLU A 968 -32.33 -0.82 -15.89
N LEU A 969 -32.07 0.45 -16.22
CA LEU A 969 -32.49 1.60 -15.41
C LEU A 969 -33.90 2.07 -15.81
N ALA A 970 -34.82 2.14 -14.86
CA ALA A 970 -36.14 2.73 -15.06
C ALA A 970 -36.00 4.24 -15.34
N ASP A 971 -35.41 4.95 -14.38
CA ASP A 971 -35.03 6.37 -14.42
C ASP A 971 -33.50 6.53 -14.34
N VAL A 972 -32.98 7.68 -14.73
CA VAL A 972 -31.54 7.99 -14.59
C VAL A 972 -31.26 8.51 -13.17
N PRO A 973 -30.33 7.90 -12.42
CA PRO A 973 -29.89 8.40 -11.11
C PRO A 973 -29.35 9.84 -11.17
N ALA A 974 -29.69 10.66 -10.17
CA ALA A 974 -29.26 12.06 -10.11
C ALA A 974 -29.15 12.57 -8.66
N ALA A 975 -28.25 13.52 -8.41
CA ALA A 975 -28.02 14.06 -7.08
C ALA A 975 -29.26 14.81 -6.53
N ILE A 976 -29.77 14.38 -5.37
CA ILE A 976 -30.83 15.05 -4.63
C ILE A 976 -30.21 16.19 -3.83
N SER A 977 -30.50 17.45 -4.18
CA SER A 977 -29.85 18.67 -3.63
C SER A 977 -30.05 18.93 -2.13
N ARG A 978 -30.74 18.03 -1.42
CA ARG A 978 -30.93 18.06 0.03
C ARG A 978 -30.37 16.78 0.66
N PRO A 979 -29.21 16.82 1.34
CA PRO A 979 -28.57 15.65 1.93
C PRO A 979 -29.49 14.84 2.86
N ASP A 980 -30.33 15.51 3.65
CA ASP A 980 -31.27 14.88 4.58
C ASP A 980 -32.39 14.10 3.87
N VAL A 981 -32.87 14.61 2.73
CA VAL A 981 -33.85 13.93 1.87
C VAL A 981 -33.19 12.81 1.09
N ALA A 982 -31.95 13.01 0.63
CA ALA A 982 -31.17 12.00 -0.06
C ALA A 982 -30.97 10.74 0.79
N ARG A 983 -30.48 10.88 2.04
CA ARG A 983 -30.29 9.71 2.94
C ARG A 983 -31.61 8.98 3.21
N ARG A 984 -32.73 9.70 3.37
CA ARG A 984 -34.05 9.06 3.54
C ARG A 984 -34.48 8.29 2.30
N SER A 985 -34.30 8.85 1.11
CA SER A 985 -34.62 8.16 -0.15
C SER A 985 -33.70 6.96 -0.42
N ILE A 986 -32.43 7.03 0.00
CA ILE A 986 -31.46 5.94 -0.09
C ILE A 986 -31.85 4.81 0.89
N ALA A 987 -32.11 5.15 2.15
CA ALA A 987 -32.54 4.19 3.17
C ALA A 987 -33.85 3.49 2.80
N MET A 988 -34.84 4.22 2.28
CA MET A 988 -36.10 3.61 1.80
C MET A 988 -35.90 2.61 0.66
N ARG A 989 -35.00 2.90 -0.30
CA ARG A 989 -34.68 1.95 -1.39
C ARG A 989 -33.96 0.70 -0.85
N LEU A 990 -33.10 0.85 0.14
CA LEU A 990 -32.44 -0.27 0.83
C LEU A 990 -33.43 -1.12 1.65
N ASP A 991 -34.40 -0.48 2.32
CA ASP A 991 -35.52 -1.15 2.99
C ASP A 991 -36.39 -1.93 1.98
N ASP A 992 -36.69 -1.35 0.82
CA ASP A 992 -37.46 -2.00 -0.27
C ASP A 992 -36.69 -3.19 -0.88
N ILE A 993 -35.37 -3.08 -1.09
CA ILE A 993 -34.49 -4.18 -1.54
C ILE A 993 -34.47 -5.30 -0.49
N ALA A 994 -34.22 -4.99 0.79
CA ALA A 994 -34.23 -5.98 1.87
C ALA A 994 -35.59 -6.70 1.96
N ALA A 995 -36.68 -5.95 1.84
CA ALA A 995 -38.04 -6.49 1.82
C ALA A 995 -38.37 -7.29 0.56
N GLN A 996 -37.60 -7.20 -0.53
CA GLN A 996 -37.71 -8.09 -1.70
C GLN A 996 -36.86 -9.35 -1.53
N CYS A 997 -35.62 -9.23 -1.05
CA CYS A 997 -34.77 -10.37 -0.68
C CYS A 997 -35.51 -11.32 0.29
N ALA A 998 -36.16 -10.79 1.32
CA ALA A 998 -36.94 -11.56 2.28
C ALA A 998 -38.17 -12.31 1.69
N LYS A 999 -38.56 -12.04 0.43
CA LYS A 999 -39.64 -12.73 -0.29
C LYS A 999 -39.13 -13.79 -1.27
N CYS A 1000 -37.84 -13.77 -1.63
CA CYS A 1000 -37.25 -14.66 -2.63
C CYS A 1000 -36.17 -15.55 -1.98
N ALA A 1001 -36.55 -16.77 -1.61
CA ALA A 1001 -35.68 -17.72 -0.89
C ALA A 1001 -34.45 -18.22 -1.68
N LEU A 1002 -34.29 -17.81 -2.94
CA LEU A 1002 -33.11 -18.07 -3.77
C LEU A 1002 -32.01 -17.02 -3.58
N VAL A 1003 -32.36 -15.81 -3.10
CA VAL A 1003 -31.39 -14.72 -2.89
C VAL A 1003 -30.54 -15.03 -1.64
N PRO A 1004 -29.20 -14.94 -1.70
CA PRO A 1004 -28.35 -15.15 -0.53
C PRO A 1004 -28.67 -14.16 0.59
N ALA A 1005 -28.87 -14.65 1.81
CA ALA A 1005 -29.33 -13.84 2.96
C ALA A 1005 -28.51 -12.56 3.20
N ARG A 1006 -27.17 -12.66 3.02
CA ARG A 1006 -26.22 -11.53 3.11
C ARG A 1006 -26.61 -10.29 2.29
N VAL A 1007 -27.30 -10.47 1.16
CA VAL A 1007 -27.79 -9.37 0.30
C VAL A 1007 -28.84 -8.53 1.04
N GLY A 1008 -29.80 -9.18 1.71
CA GLY A 1008 -30.83 -8.50 2.51
C GLY A 1008 -30.29 -7.93 3.83
N GLU A 1009 -29.35 -8.63 4.47
CA GLU A 1009 -28.69 -8.19 5.70
C GLU A 1009 -27.85 -6.93 5.48
N LEU A 1010 -27.00 -6.91 4.45
CA LEU A 1010 -26.19 -5.74 4.08
C LEU A 1010 -27.05 -4.56 3.63
N SER A 1011 -28.18 -4.83 2.94
CA SER A 1011 -29.16 -3.80 2.60
C SER A 1011 -29.76 -3.17 3.87
N THR A 1012 -30.15 -3.98 4.85
CA THR A 1012 -30.72 -3.51 6.12
C THR A 1012 -29.71 -2.68 6.92
N PHE A 1013 -28.45 -3.10 6.99
CA PHE A 1013 -27.37 -2.37 7.64
C PHE A 1013 -27.20 -0.95 7.07
N TRP A 1014 -27.13 -0.81 5.75
CA TRP A 1014 -27.01 0.51 5.12
C TRP A 1014 -28.30 1.34 5.23
N ALA A 1015 -29.48 0.72 5.24
CA ALA A 1015 -30.74 1.41 5.51
C ALA A 1015 -30.74 2.06 6.90
N ASP A 1016 -30.36 1.30 7.93
CA ASP A 1016 -30.24 1.78 9.31
C ASP A 1016 -29.20 2.91 9.44
N HIS A 1017 -28.02 2.75 8.82
CA HIS A 1017 -26.96 3.77 8.80
C HIS A 1017 -27.42 5.10 8.21
N PHE A 1018 -27.98 5.08 6.99
CA PHE A 1018 -28.45 6.32 6.36
C PHE A 1018 -29.69 6.90 7.04
N ARG A 1019 -30.57 6.07 7.63
CA ARG A 1019 -31.70 6.54 8.44
C ARG A 1019 -31.25 7.26 9.70
N ALA A 1020 -30.17 6.80 10.36
CA ALA A 1020 -29.53 7.47 11.49
C ALA A 1020 -28.93 8.82 11.07
N GLN A 1021 -28.14 8.87 9.98
CA GLN A 1021 -27.60 10.13 9.43
C GLN A 1021 -28.71 11.15 9.13
N ALA A 1022 -29.85 10.70 8.61
CA ALA A 1022 -30.98 11.58 8.29
C ALA A 1022 -31.82 12.03 9.50
N GLY A 1023 -31.53 11.55 10.71
CA GLY A 1023 -32.18 11.97 11.95
C GLY A 1023 -31.35 12.94 12.80
N GLY A 1024 -30.06 13.08 12.54
CA GLY A 1024 -29.10 13.85 13.35
C GLY A 1024 -28.81 15.27 12.85
N LEU A 1025 -29.84 16.10 12.68
CA LEU A 1025 -29.75 17.54 12.36
C LEU A 1025 -30.48 18.39 13.41
#